data_AF-A0A502MNU7-F1
#
_entry.id   AF-A0A502MNU7-F1
#
_cell.length_a   1.000
_cell.length_b   1.000
_cell.length_c   1.000
_cell.angle_alpha   90.00
_cell.angle_beta   90.00
_cell.angle_gamma   90.00
#
_symmetry.space_group_name_H-M   'P 1'
#
loop_
_entity.id
_entity.type
_entity.pdbx_description
1 polymer ?
#
loop_
_entity_poly.entity_id
_entity_poly.type
_entity_poly.pdbx_seq_one_letter_code
_entity_poly.pdbx_strand_id
1 'polypeptide(L)'
;MPLAWGSSPLSAANKARFGAAEDDMSLDIGFGVLLDATTMGSGTGNYDSFLRLQATGVEEGFNTDQNGNVLDDKSSFTHSLQYGDIQSINVGGTNYVEFRLDLNESNNATNGEITLTDLRVYISGADATLADYNAGFAGFTSIFNLDDSNPQLLIDSNHGSGTDDYRILIPVSLFQAAGATADSYVTLYSSFSGSNGGFEEWRTITTSGVTEDNPAIAIDKVTVDGAVSGDGLTILANEDISWQYTVTNTGNVALSNVLVTDDQGVSVTGVPGADNVHNIGDINNNNLLDVGEVWTFTGSGTSIKDGYSNIGSVSASANGTTVTDTDGSSYFGADPEIAINKVTVDDGTKGDGLNILSGEAISWEYTVTNVGNVALSGVTVTDSDAGVAPVAVLGTDNVHNIGDTNDDGKLDLGEAWIYTASGVAGKGSYSNIGSASGSFTDDAGHTRTDTETDASSYFGADPHITLDKKTNGVDHGLNIFQGQAVTWTYDVTNDGNVALANVVVKDDNGTPGNTADDFNATAITSGGLNTGDTNFNGLFDPGETWHYQATGTTQLGSYTNIATATTDPYTDTAGHPRKPSATDSSDYEGFSNKALTQGFWGSHSDAWDNVANNEGNPTKSAVASGVLSNLDINPRTDGYLLLGDSNHNGIADDDHDLLISISLAKSIESASTSGDARLIMLQQAIAAQLNIDNGVAQPNNLIDEAVMWLKGQGAWAGLGVNVDANSDGIVDQNGSALAGSSVKTSTNAWAKYVDVTDASTGITDWNGGKEADGEGLKNALMWFNQGQLVTSGPSGHVAWFNGSNIVDEHPNTLDQFWATLHEVGGLTGIS
;
A
#
# COMPACT_ATOMS: atom_id res chain seq x y z
N MET A 1 -67.22 42.34 -61.94
CA MET A 1 -67.61 42.37 -63.37
C MET A 1 -66.67 43.35 -64.05
N PRO A 2 -65.80 42.97 -65.02
CA PRO A 2 -65.33 41.62 -65.43
C PRO A 2 -64.61 40.91 -64.26
N LEU A 3 -63.74 39.89 -64.32
CA LEU A 3 -63.67 38.60 -65.06
C LEU A 3 -63.61 38.52 -66.61
N ALA A 4 -62.67 37.81 -67.26
CA ALA A 4 -61.43 37.14 -66.82
C ALA A 4 -60.63 36.57 -68.04
N TRP A 5 -59.29 36.56 -67.94
CA TRP A 5 -58.32 35.54 -68.44
C TRP A 5 -58.34 35.02 -69.90
N GLY A 6 -57.14 34.78 -70.45
CA GLY A 6 -56.94 34.22 -71.79
C GLY A 6 -55.47 34.02 -72.21
N SER A 7 -54.63 33.49 -71.32
CA SER A 7 -53.20 33.25 -71.57
C SER A 7 -52.88 31.82 -72.02
N SER A 8 -51.63 31.60 -72.45
CA SER A 8 -50.96 30.30 -72.69
C SER A 8 -51.29 29.57 -74.02
N PRO A 9 -50.38 28.71 -74.54
CA PRO A 9 -48.91 28.82 -74.50
C PRO A 9 -48.22 28.43 -75.83
N LEU A 10 -46.94 28.81 -76.00
CA LEU A 10 -46.03 28.09 -76.92
C LEU A 10 -44.63 27.88 -76.30
N SER A 11 -44.34 26.61 -75.99
CA SER A 11 -43.02 25.94 -75.92
C SER A 11 -41.80 26.69 -75.35
N ALA A 12 -41.29 26.21 -74.21
CA ALA A 12 -40.00 26.56 -73.62
C ALA A 12 -38.78 25.99 -74.41
N ALA A 13 -38.70 26.25 -75.72
CA ALA A 13 -37.71 25.63 -76.61
C ALA A 13 -36.40 26.41 -76.78
N ASN A 14 -36.35 27.70 -76.40
CA ASN A 14 -35.19 28.57 -76.61
C ASN A 14 -34.41 28.94 -75.32
N LYS A 15 -34.85 28.55 -74.11
CA LYS A 15 -34.11 28.77 -72.85
C LYS A 15 -33.00 27.73 -72.61
N ALA A 16 -32.24 27.39 -73.66
CA ALA A 16 -31.21 26.34 -73.62
C ALA A 16 -29.95 26.73 -74.43
N ARG A 17 -29.24 27.78 -73.97
CA ARG A 17 -27.90 28.13 -74.47
C ARG A 17 -26.89 28.65 -73.44
N PHE A 18 -27.32 29.00 -72.23
CA PHE A 18 -26.43 29.29 -71.11
C PHE A 18 -26.77 28.36 -69.94
N GLY A 19 -25.75 27.80 -69.31
CA GLY A 19 -25.88 26.88 -68.16
C GLY A 19 -26.13 27.64 -66.87
N ALA A 20 -26.73 26.99 -65.88
CA ALA A 20 -27.18 27.65 -64.67
C ALA A 20 -26.10 27.72 -63.57
N ALA A 21 -25.95 28.91 -63.00
CA ALA A 21 -25.52 29.19 -61.63
C ALA A 21 -26.40 30.34 -61.09
N GLU A 22 -26.29 30.61 -59.79
CA GLU A 22 -27.12 31.55 -59.00
C GLU A 22 -27.46 32.90 -59.67
N ASP A 23 -28.74 33.28 -59.61
CA ASP A 23 -29.37 34.62 -59.66
C ASP A 23 -29.00 35.73 -60.69
N ASP A 24 -28.10 35.54 -61.66
CA ASP A 24 -27.82 36.55 -62.72
C ASP A 24 -29.09 36.88 -63.56
N MET A 25 -29.63 38.09 -63.41
CA MET A 25 -30.89 38.53 -64.04
C MET A 25 -30.73 38.92 -65.52
N SER A 26 -30.15 38.03 -66.33
CA SER A 26 -29.92 38.27 -67.76
C SER A 26 -31.14 38.78 -68.52
N LEU A 27 -31.08 40.04 -68.97
CA LEU A 27 -32.15 40.73 -69.68
C LEU A 27 -31.75 40.96 -71.15
N ASP A 28 -32.59 40.46 -72.05
CA ASP A 28 -32.46 40.69 -73.50
C ASP A 28 -32.91 42.13 -73.82
N ILE A 29 -31.93 43.00 -74.11
CA ILE A 29 -32.14 44.39 -74.49
C ILE A 29 -32.13 44.57 -76.03
N GLY A 30 -32.47 43.52 -76.78
CA GLY A 30 -32.87 43.54 -78.19
C GLY A 30 -31.90 42.83 -79.12
N PHE A 31 -30.63 43.25 -79.14
CA PHE A 31 -29.53 42.56 -79.82
C PHE A 31 -28.28 42.43 -78.93
N GLY A 32 -28.37 42.84 -77.67
CA GLY A 32 -27.34 42.71 -76.64
C GLY A 32 -27.98 42.21 -75.34
N VAL A 33 -27.14 41.84 -74.37
CA VAL A 33 -27.59 41.32 -73.07
C VAL A 33 -27.11 42.24 -71.97
N LEU A 34 -28.03 42.65 -71.09
CA LEU A 34 -27.71 43.25 -69.79
C LEU A 34 -27.58 42.13 -68.76
N LEU A 35 -26.50 42.14 -68.01
CA LEU A 35 -26.20 41.22 -66.91
C LEU A 35 -25.85 42.03 -65.66
N ASP A 36 -26.08 41.46 -64.49
CA ASP A 36 -25.50 41.98 -63.26
C ASP A 36 -23.97 41.75 -63.25
N ALA A 37 -23.21 42.60 -62.56
CA ALA A 37 -21.77 42.49 -62.46
C ALA A 37 -21.33 41.71 -61.23
N THR A 38 -20.58 40.62 -61.44
CA THR A 38 -19.75 40.05 -60.37
C THR A 38 -18.58 41.00 -60.10
N THR A 39 -18.41 41.41 -58.85
CA THR A 39 -17.53 42.50 -58.42
C THR A 39 -16.05 42.22 -58.69
N MET A 40 -15.49 42.83 -59.74
CA MET A 40 -14.05 42.99 -59.90
C MET A 40 -13.62 44.33 -59.29
N GLY A 41 -13.55 44.36 -57.95
CA GLY A 41 -13.32 45.60 -57.19
C GLY A 41 -11.95 46.23 -57.43
N SER A 42 -11.94 47.47 -57.92
CA SER A 42 -10.75 48.31 -58.05
C SER A 42 -10.95 49.60 -57.24
N GLY A 43 -10.66 49.53 -55.93
CA GLY A 43 -11.02 50.57 -54.96
C GLY A 43 -10.57 51.99 -55.34
N THR A 44 -11.51 52.94 -55.26
CA THR A 44 -11.40 54.41 -55.38
C THR A 44 -10.06 54.94 -55.92
N GLY A 45 -9.88 54.93 -57.24
CA GLY A 45 -8.78 55.67 -57.88
C GLY A 45 -8.23 55.12 -59.20
N ASN A 46 -8.61 53.91 -59.61
CA ASN A 46 -7.99 53.24 -60.76
C ASN A 46 -8.99 52.55 -61.72
N TYR A 47 -10.19 53.13 -61.87
CA TYR A 47 -11.20 52.70 -62.82
C TYR A 47 -10.92 53.32 -64.21
N ASP A 48 -10.67 52.49 -65.22
CA ASP A 48 -10.31 52.91 -66.59
C ASP A 48 -11.58 53.31 -67.40
N SER A 49 -12.23 54.40 -66.99
CA SER A 49 -13.42 54.93 -67.67
C SER A 49 -13.04 55.61 -68.99
N PHE A 50 -13.77 55.31 -70.06
CA PHE A 50 -13.70 56.07 -71.33
C PHE A 50 -14.85 57.09 -71.49
N LEU A 51 -15.90 56.97 -70.67
CA LEU A 51 -16.97 57.95 -70.51
C LEU A 51 -17.38 58.02 -69.02
N ARG A 52 -17.56 59.25 -68.52
CA ARG A 52 -18.03 59.53 -67.16
C ARG A 52 -19.07 60.65 -67.19
N LEU A 53 -20.24 60.40 -66.58
CA LEU A 53 -21.31 61.39 -66.38
C LEU A 53 -21.35 61.82 -64.90
N GLN A 54 -22.04 62.91 -64.55
CA GLN A 54 -22.08 63.50 -63.20
C GLN A 54 -23.38 64.31 -62.93
N ALA A 55 -24.03 64.04 -61.79
CA ALA A 55 -25.21 64.76 -61.28
C ALA A 55 -25.30 66.28 -61.58
N THR A 56 -26.02 66.62 -62.66
CA THR A 56 -26.48 67.99 -62.99
C THR A 56 -27.97 68.07 -63.40
N GLY A 57 -28.74 67.00 -63.22
CA GLY A 57 -30.21 66.98 -63.30
C GLY A 57 -30.80 66.27 -64.52
N VAL A 58 -29.96 65.99 -65.52
CA VAL A 58 -30.06 64.89 -66.48
C VAL A 58 -28.62 64.48 -66.75
N GLU A 59 -28.21 63.25 -66.44
CA GLU A 59 -26.92 62.74 -66.91
C GLU A 59 -27.09 62.16 -68.30
N GLU A 60 -26.52 62.83 -69.30
CA GLU A 60 -26.39 62.26 -70.63
C GLU A 60 -25.11 62.70 -71.32
N GLY A 61 -24.54 61.84 -72.15
CA GLY A 61 -23.25 62.12 -72.77
C GLY A 61 -22.72 60.98 -73.63
N PHE A 62 -21.58 61.25 -74.27
CA PHE A 62 -20.87 60.31 -75.13
C PHE A 62 -19.36 60.52 -75.05
N ASN A 63 -18.60 59.50 -75.42
CA ASN A 63 -17.14 59.54 -75.39
C ASN A 63 -16.54 60.30 -76.59
N THR A 64 -15.54 61.15 -76.30
CA THR A 64 -14.88 62.06 -77.26
C THR A 64 -13.60 62.65 -76.66
N ASP A 65 -12.59 62.96 -77.48
CA ASP A 65 -11.42 63.77 -77.07
C ASP A 65 -11.68 65.28 -77.13
N GLN A 66 -12.86 65.72 -77.60
CA GLN A 66 -13.19 67.13 -77.76
C GLN A 66 -13.48 67.81 -76.40
N ASN A 67 -12.43 68.41 -75.86
CA ASN A 67 -12.49 69.20 -74.63
C ASN A 67 -13.49 70.37 -74.72
N GLY A 68 -14.52 70.35 -73.87
CA GLY A 68 -15.58 71.36 -73.77
C GLY A 68 -16.89 71.00 -74.50
N ASN A 69 -17.57 69.95 -74.04
CA ASN A 69 -18.87 69.50 -74.55
C ASN A 69 -20.02 69.94 -73.62
N VAL A 70 -21.27 69.99 -74.12
CA VAL A 70 -22.37 70.80 -73.50
C VAL A 70 -23.53 69.95 -72.98
N LEU A 71 -23.22 68.81 -72.37
CA LEU A 71 -24.17 67.97 -71.62
C LEU A 71 -23.59 67.76 -70.22
N ASP A 72 -22.38 67.22 -70.15
CA ASP A 72 -21.58 67.08 -68.93
C ASP A 72 -20.07 67.25 -69.21
N ASP A 73 -19.28 67.63 -68.20
CA ASP A 73 -17.83 67.89 -68.33
C ASP A 73 -16.99 67.21 -67.23
N LYS A 74 -16.43 66.07 -67.61
CA LYS A 74 -15.22 65.46 -67.03
C LYS A 74 -14.20 65.14 -68.12
N SER A 75 -13.75 66.18 -68.81
CA SER A 75 -12.67 66.19 -69.81
C SER A 75 -11.29 65.62 -69.39
N SER A 76 -11.18 64.97 -68.23
CA SER A 76 -10.02 64.17 -67.79
C SER A 76 -10.29 62.65 -67.68
N PHE A 77 -11.54 62.20 -67.89
CA PHE A 77 -12.00 60.81 -67.77
C PHE A 77 -12.92 60.36 -68.91
N THR A 78 -13.32 61.27 -69.80
CA THR A 78 -14.04 60.97 -71.04
C THR A 78 -13.07 61.17 -72.21
N HIS A 79 -12.92 60.18 -73.09
CA HIS A 79 -11.95 60.20 -74.21
C HIS A 79 -12.41 59.37 -75.42
N SER A 80 -11.75 59.56 -76.58
CA SER A 80 -12.01 58.74 -77.78
C SER A 80 -11.69 57.26 -77.55
N LEU A 81 -12.45 56.37 -78.19
CA LEU A 81 -12.22 54.93 -78.16
C LEU A 81 -12.15 54.39 -79.60
N GLN A 82 -11.07 53.68 -79.97
CA GLN A 82 -10.97 53.01 -81.27
C GLN A 82 -11.34 51.53 -81.14
N TYR A 83 -12.07 50.99 -82.12
CA TYR A 83 -12.50 49.60 -82.14
C TYR A 83 -11.32 48.60 -82.14
N GLY A 84 -10.17 49.00 -82.69
CA GLY A 84 -8.93 48.23 -82.65
C GLY A 84 -8.33 48.06 -81.24
N ASP A 85 -8.68 48.94 -80.30
CA ASP A 85 -8.20 48.89 -78.91
C ASP A 85 -9.15 48.08 -78.00
N ILE A 86 -10.34 47.67 -78.48
CA ILE A 86 -11.33 46.96 -77.65
C ILE A 86 -11.13 45.43 -77.75
N GLN A 87 -10.96 44.77 -76.60
CA GLN A 87 -10.94 43.31 -76.53
C GLN A 87 -12.37 42.74 -76.56
N SER A 88 -12.57 41.65 -77.31
CA SER A 88 -13.82 40.87 -77.26
C SER A 88 -13.71 39.65 -76.35
N ILE A 89 -14.65 39.48 -75.43
CA ILE A 89 -14.77 38.26 -74.60
C ILE A 89 -15.61 37.19 -75.32
N ASN A 90 -15.36 35.90 -75.03
CA ASN A 90 -16.20 34.80 -75.51
C ASN A 90 -17.16 34.34 -74.41
N VAL A 91 -18.46 34.39 -74.68
CA VAL A 91 -19.51 33.91 -73.77
C VAL A 91 -20.36 32.88 -74.52
N GLY A 92 -20.37 31.63 -74.04
CA GLY A 92 -21.13 30.53 -74.66
C GLY A 92 -20.78 30.25 -76.13
N GLY A 93 -19.53 30.49 -76.56
CA GLY A 93 -19.09 30.32 -77.94
C GLY A 93 -19.38 31.50 -78.87
N THR A 94 -19.89 32.62 -78.36
CA THR A 94 -20.12 33.86 -79.12
C THR A 94 -19.21 34.97 -78.61
N ASN A 95 -18.59 35.75 -79.50
CA ASN A 95 -17.75 36.89 -79.11
C ASN A 95 -18.59 38.16 -78.93
N TYR A 96 -18.38 38.85 -77.82
CA TYR A 96 -19.03 40.12 -77.47
C TYR A 96 -17.98 41.18 -77.15
N VAL A 97 -18.29 42.44 -77.45
CA VAL A 97 -17.71 43.58 -76.72
C VAL A 97 -18.47 43.70 -75.41
N GLU A 98 -17.74 43.78 -74.29
CA GLU A 98 -18.31 44.04 -72.96
C GLU A 98 -18.10 45.53 -72.62
N PHE A 99 -19.21 46.25 -72.44
CA PHE A 99 -19.20 47.55 -71.76
C PHE A 99 -19.64 47.32 -70.32
N ARG A 100 -18.94 47.91 -69.35
CA ARG A 100 -19.28 47.84 -67.93
C ARG A 100 -19.66 49.22 -67.42
N LEU A 101 -20.56 49.23 -66.45
CA LEU A 101 -21.17 50.41 -65.87
C LEU A 101 -21.11 50.32 -64.34
N ASP A 102 -20.43 51.30 -63.74
CA ASP A 102 -20.45 51.64 -62.32
C ASP A 102 -21.60 52.65 -62.09
N LEU A 103 -22.48 52.36 -61.11
CA LEU A 103 -23.60 53.21 -60.71
C LEU A 103 -23.36 53.75 -59.30
N ASN A 104 -22.73 54.91 -59.21
CA ASN A 104 -22.31 55.51 -57.95
C ASN A 104 -23.43 56.36 -57.33
N GLU A 105 -24.54 55.74 -56.92
CA GLU A 105 -25.72 56.45 -56.41
C GLU A 105 -25.59 56.90 -54.95
N SER A 106 -26.46 57.81 -54.50
CA SER A 106 -26.36 58.36 -53.14
C SER A 106 -26.90 57.38 -52.10
N ASN A 107 -26.08 57.01 -51.10
CA ASN A 107 -26.42 56.09 -50.00
C ASN A 107 -27.62 56.51 -49.12
N ASN A 108 -28.30 57.63 -49.43
CA ASN A 108 -29.53 58.09 -48.77
C ASN A 108 -30.80 57.86 -49.62
N ALA A 109 -30.67 57.42 -50.87
CA ALA A 109 -31.80 57.01 -51.70
C ALA A 109 -32.28 55.62 -51.26
N THR A 110 -33.57 55.49 -50.93
CA THR A 110 -34.14 54.19 -50.60
C THR A 110 -34.21 53.34 -51.87
N ASN A 111 -33.29 52.37 -51.99
CA ASN A 111 -33.09 51.39 -53.07
C ASN A 111 -32.06 51.72 -54.18
N GLY A 112 -31.39 52.88 -54.21
CA GLY A 112 -30.36 53.14 -55.25
C GLY A 112 -30.83 53.04 -56.70
N GLU A 113 -32.13 53.25 -56.94
CA GLU A 113 -32.82 53.02 -58.22
C GLU A 113 -32.55 54.17 -59.22
N ILE A 114 -31.85 53.86 -60.31
CA ILE A 114 -31.56 54.77 -61.44
C ILE A 114 -32.08 54.15 -62.75
N THR A 115 -32.63 54.96 -63.66
CA THR A 115 -33.21 54.46 -64.92
C THR A 115 -32.36 54.86 -66.13
N LEU A 116 -31.75 53.88 -66.79
CA LEU A 116 -31.12 54.03 -68.11
C LEU A 116 -32.21 54.26 -69.16
N THR A 117 -32.33 55.49 -69.65
CA THR A 117 -33.38 55.93 -70.57
C THR A 117 -33.01 55.86 -72.04
N ASP A 118 -31.73 55.89 -72.38
CA ASP A 118 -31.21 55.75 -73.75
C ASP A 118 -29.80 55.14 -73.69
N LEU A 119 -29.48 54.22 -74.61
CA LEU A 119 -28.13 53.66 -74.78
C LEU A 119 -27.89 53.32 -76.24
N ARG A 120 -26.97 54.05 -76.88
CA ARG A 120 -26.68 53.90 -78.31
C ARG A 120 -25.19 53.71 -78.53
N VAL A 121 -24.82 52.70 -79.30
CA VAL A 121 -23.41 52.48 -79.69
C VAL A 121 -23.32 52.63 -81.20
N TYR A 122 -22.34 53.42 -81.64
CA TYR A 122 -22.09 53.76 -83.03
C TYR A 122 -20.65 53.46 -83.43
N ILE A 123 -20.40 53.39 -84.74
CA ILE A 123 -19.05 53.51 -85.32
C ILE A 123 -18.96 54.65 -86.33
N SER A 124 -17.76 55.22 -86.44
CA SER A 124 -17.40 56.31 -87.35
C SER A 124 -15.95 56.20 -87.84
N GLY A 125 -15.62 56.94 -88.90
CA GLY A 125 -14.25 57.06 -89.43
C GLY A 125 -13.42 58.19 -88.80
N ALA A 126 -13.91 58.80 -87.72
CA ALA A 126 -13.28 59.88 -86.95
C ALA A 126 -13.98 60.00 -85.57
N ASP A 127 -13.32 60.62 -84.60
CA ASP A 127 -13.92 60.90 -83.29
C ASP A 127 -15.24 61.70 -83.40
N ALA A 128 -16.15 61.46 -82.45
CA ALA A 128 -17.41 62.17 -82.33
C ALA A 128 -17.19 63.57 -81.76
N THR A 129 -17.92 64.55 -82.28
CA THR A 129 -17.86 65.94 -81.80
C THR A 129 -19.22 66.44 -81.31
N LEU A 130 -19.24 67.56 -80.60
CA LEU A 130 -20.48 68.27 -80.25
C LEU A 130 -21.35 68.57 -81.49
N ALA A 131 -20.75 68.76 -82.67
CA ALA A 131 -21.49 68.98 -83.92
C ALA A 131 -22.25 67.72 -84.39
N ASP A 132 -21.70 66.53 -84.13
CA ASP A 132 -22.30 65.26 -84.51
C ASP A 132 -23.49 64.93 -83.60
N TYR A 133 -23.36 65.13 -82.28
CA TYR A 133 -24.48 65.01 -81.35
C TYR A 133 -25.63 65.97 -81.71
N ASN A 134 -25.34 67.25 -82.00
CA ASN A 134 -26.35 68.21 -82.47
C ASN A 134 -27.00 67.81 -83.81
N ALA A 135 -26.36 66.95 -84.59
CA ALA A 135 -26.91 66.36 -85.80
C ALA A 135 -27.63 65.01 -85.57
N GLY A 136 -27.75 64.54 -84.33
CA GLY A 136 -28.29 63.22 -84.00
C GLY A 136 -27.41 62.06 -84.47
N PHE A 137 -26.08 62.27 -84.47
CA PHE A 137 -25.06 61.39 -85.05
C PHE A 137 -25.30 61.05 -86.54
N ALA A 138 -25.94 61.96 -87.30
CA ALA A 138 -26.29 61.75 -88.71
C ALA A 138 -25.05 61.63 -89.62
N GLY A 139 -24.62 60.38 -89.85
CA GLY A 139 -23.41 60.03 -90.60
C GLY A 139 -22.65 58.85 -89.98
N PHE A 140 -22.95 58.54 -88.71
CA PHE A 140 -22.43 57.39 -87.97
C PHE A 140 -23.26 56.14 -88.28
N THR A 141 -22.64 54.97 -88.20
CA THR A 141 -23.36 53.68 -88.33
C THR A 141 -23.71 53.16 -86.94
N SER A 142 -24.99 53.03 -86.60
CA SER A 142 -25.42 52.44 -85.33
C SER A 142 -25.12 50.93 -85.31
N ILE A 143 -24.50 50.49 -84.21
CA ILE A 143 -24.25 49.09 -83.84
C ILE A 143 -25.40 48.56 -82.97
N PHE A 144 -25.81 49.37 -82.01
CA PHE A 144 -26.79 49.05 -80.98
C PHE A 144 -27.60 50.30 -80.62
N ASN A 145 -28.86 50.11 -80.26
CA ASN A 145 -29.77 51.16 -79.80
C ASN A 145 -30.81 50.55 -78.85
N LEU A 146 -30.75 50.93 -77.57
CA LEU A 146 -31.82 50.77 -76.60
C LEU A 146 -32.78 51.94 -76.80
N ASP A 147 -33.79 51.74 -77.65
CA ASP A 147 -34.77 52.76 -78.03
C ASP A 147 -35.51 53.35 -76.83
N ASP A 148 -35.70 54.67 -76.86
CA ASP A 148 -36.29 55.54 -75.83
C ASP A 148 -37.67 55.08 -75.31
N SER A 149 -38.32 54.15 -76.03
CA SER A 149 -39.60 53.53 -75.64
C SER A 149 -39.47 52.35 -74.66
N ASN A 150 -38.25 51.89 -74.35
CA ASN A 150 -37.97 50.75 -73.46
C ASN A 150 -36.84 51.06 -72.44
N PRO A 151 -37.02 52.03 -71.53
CA PRO A 151 -36.03 52.36 -70.50
C PRO A 151 -35.84 51.21 -69.51
N GLN A 152 -34.62 51.05 -68.97
CA GLN A 152 -34.27 49.99 -68.02
C GLN A 152 -34.04 50.56 -66.62
N LEU A 153 -34.75 50.00 -65.63
CA LEU A 153 -34.52 50.31 -64.22
C LEU A 153 -33.33 49.48 -63.72
N LEU A 154 -32.32 50.17 -63.21
CA LEU A 154 -31.07 49.63 -62.68
C LEU A 154 -30.99 49.95 -61.17
N ILE A 155 -30.18 49.18 -60.45
CA ILE A 155 -29.96 49.33 -59.01
C ILE A 155 -28.46 49.39 -58.74
N ASP A 156 -27.98 50.52 -58.20
CA ASP A 156 -26.69 50.56 -57.49
C ASP A 156 -26.73 49.53 -56.36
N SER A 157 -25.98 48.44 -56.57
CA SER A 157 -25.92 47.27 -55.69
C SER A 157 -24.53 47.12 -55.08
N ASN A 158 -23.50 47.66 -55.74
CA ASN A 158 -22.09 47.57 -55.37
C ASN A 158 -21.51 48.90 -54.84
N HIS A 159 -22.38 49.85 -54.46
CA HIS A 159 -22.15 51.06 -53.64
C HIS A 159 -20.74 51.67 -53.65
N GLY A 160 -20.42 52.38 -54.72
CA GLY A 160 -19.40 53.42 -54.74
C GLY A 160 -18.38 53.32 -55.87
N SER A 161 -17.91 54.50 -56.32
CA SER A 161 -16.95 54.68 -57.43
C SER A 161 -15.73 53.75 -57.37
N GLY A 162 -15.55 52.97 -58.43
CA GLY A 162 -14.50 51.97 -58.64
C GLY A 162 -15.01 50.53 -58.80
N THR A 163 -16.31 50.32 -58.92
CA THR A 163 -16.96 49.00 -58.85
C THR A 163 -18.04 48.85 -59.94
N ASP A 164 -17.98 47.78 -60.73
CA ASP A 164 -19.03 47.52 -61.73
C ASP A 164 -20.35 47.10 -61.04
N ASP A 165 -21.49 47.64 -61.47
CA ASP A 165 -22.84 47.14 -61.15
C ASP A 165 -23.44 46.33 -62.30
N TYR A 166 -23.23 46.80 -63.54
CA TYR A 166 -23.84 46.21 -64.74
C TYR A 166 -22.83 45.93 -65.85
N ARG A 167 -23.15 44.91 -66.67
CA ARG A 167 -22.36 44.50 -67.84
C ARG A 167 -23.27 44.36 -69.04
N ILE A 168 -22.88 44.98 -70.15
CA ILE A 168 -23.65 45.08 -71.38
C ILE A 168 -22.85 44.44 -72.52
N LEU A 169 -23.36 43.30 -72.99
CA LEU A 169 -22.71 42.45 -73.99
C LEU A 169 -23.29 42.70 -75.37
N ILE A 170 -22.49 43.32 -76.26
CA ILE A 170 -22.86 43.63 -77.64
C ILE A 170 -22.10 42.71 -78.60
N PRO A 171 -22.77 41.84 -79.38
CA PRO A 171 -22.09 40.87 -80.25
C PRO A 171 -21.12 41.51 -81.25
N VAL A 172 -19.92 40.96 -81.36
CA VAL A 172 -18.89 41.37 -82.35
C VAL A 172 -19.42 41.29 -83.79
N SER A 173 -20.40 40.41 -84.05
CA SER A 173 -21.08 40.31 -85.34
C SER A 173 -21.85 41.57 -85.75
N LEU A 174 -22.29 42.42 -84.80
CA LEU A 174 -22.94 43.70 -85.11
C LEU A 174 -21.92 44.74 -85.60
N PHE A 175 -20.79 44.87 -84.90
CA PHE A 175 -19.65 45.71 -85.31
C PHE A 175 -19.13 45.28 -86.70
N GLN A 176 -19.00 43.97 -86.94
CA GLN A 176 -18.64 43.42 -88.25
C GLN A 176 -19.70 43.73 -89.33
N ALA A 177 -20.99 43.61 -89.02
CA ALA A 177 -22.08 43.89 -89.97
C ALA A 177 -22.18 45.38 -90.33
N ALA A 178 -21.85 46.28 -89.39
CA ALA A 178 -21.74 47.72 -89.61
C ALA A 178 -20.48 48.12 -90.41
N GLY A 179 -19.48 47.23 -90.50
CA GLY A 179 -18.24 47.45 -91.25
C GLY A 179 -17.08 48.01 -90.43
N ALA A 180 -17.05 47.78 -89.11
CA ALA A 180 -15.97 48.25 -88.24
C ALA A 180 -14.59 47.73 -88.67
N THR A 181 -13.63 48.65 -88.72
CA THR A 181 -12.18 48.39 -88.87
C THR A 181 -11.46 48.74 -87.56
N ALA A 182 -10.18 48.37 -87.42
CA ALA A 182 -9.40 48.75 -86.24
C ALA A 182 -9.37 50.29 -86.05
N ASP A 183 -9.20 51.04 -87.14
CA ASP A 183 -9.18 52.52 -87.16
C ASP A 183 -10.58 53.17 -87.02
N SER A 184 -11.65 52.38 -86.84
CA SER A 184 -13.00 52.92 -86.63
C SER A 184 -13.15 53.36 -85.18
N TYR A 185 -13.67 54.56 -84.96
CA TYR A 185 -14.00 55.06 -83.63
C TYR A 185 -15.31 54.43 -83.18
N VAL A 186 -15.40 54.12 -81.88
CA VAL A 186 -16.61 53.64 -81.21
C VAL A 186 -17.12 54.75 -80.33
N THR A 187 -18.39 55.13 -80.54
CA THR A 187 -19.07 56.14 -79.74
C THR A 187 -20.22 55.48 -79.00
N LEU A 188 -20.11 55.37 -77.67
CA LEU A 188 -21.21 55.05 -76.78
C LEU A 188 -21.85 56.35 -76.31
N TYR A 189 -23.16 56.48 -76.50
CA TYR A 189 -24.01 57.50 -75.90
C TYR A 189 -24.91 56.84 -74.86
N SER A 190 -25.06 57.46 -73.69
CA SER A 190 -26.01 57.04 -72.67
C SER A 190 -26.73 58.24 -72.06
N SER A 191 -27.96 58.02 -71.58
CA SER A 191 -28.80 59.02 -70.90
C SER A 191 -29.55 58.35 -69.77
N PHE A 192 -29.53 58.94 -68.57
CA PHE A 192 -30.13 58.41 -67.35
C PHE A 192 -31.17 59.37 -66.74
N SER A 193 -32.07 58.81 -65.92
CA SER A 193 -33.04 59.58 -65.14
C SER A 193 -33.33 58.94 -63.77
N GLY A 194 -33.70 59.77 -62.80
CA GLY A 194 -33.97 59.37 -61.41
C GLY A 194 -32.78 59.52 -60.46
N SER A 195 -31.59 59.77 -61.01
CA SER A 195 -30.33 59.92 -60.31
C SER A 195 -30.28 61.06 -59.30
N ASN A 196 -29.57 60.80 -58.21
CA ASN A 196 -29.28 61.70 -57.09
C ASN A 196 -27.82 61.54 -56.57
N GLY A 197 -26.98 60.78 -57.29
CA GLY A 197 -25.68 60.29 -56.87
C GLY A 197 -24.46 61.10 -57.30
N GLY A 198 -23.43 60.36 -57.72
CA GLY A 198 -22.08 60.84 -57.99
C GLY A 198 -21.69 60.84 -59.46
N PHE A 199 -21.41 59.65 -60.02
CA PHE A 199 -20.88 59.49 -61.39
C PHE A 199 -21.23 58.12 -61.98
N GLU A 200 -21.76 58.10 -63.20
CA GLU A 200 -21.99 56.87 -63.97
C GLU A 200 -20.75 56.65 -64.84
N GLU A 201 -19.96 55.62 -64.52
CA GLU A 201 -18.64 55.39 -65.12
C GLU A 201 -18.69 54.20 -66.09
N TRP A 202 -18.46 54.47 -67.37
CA TRP A 202 -18.40 53.46 -68.41
C TRP A 202 -16.96 53.06 -68.70
N ARG A 203 -16.65 51.77 -68.53
CA ARG A 203 -15.42 51.16 -69.03
C ARG A 203 -15.68 50.07 -70.06
N THR A 204 -14.64 49.73 -70.81
CA THR A 204 -14.58 48.50 -71.61
C THR A 204 -13.19 47.89 -71.44
N ILE A 205 -12.97 46.69 -71.96
CA ILE A 205 -11.65 46.05 -71.88
C ILE A 205 -10.76 46.65 -72.98
N THR A 206 -9.99 47.68 -72.62
CA THR A 206 -9.05 48.38 -73.50
C THR A 206 -7.72 47.60 -73.64
N THR A 207 -7.03 47.78 -74.77
CA THR A 207 -5.80 47.05 -75.11
C THR A 207 -4.57 47.94 -74.92
N SER A 208 -4.25 48.28 -73.67
CA SER A 208 -2.99 48.95 -73.31
C SER A 208 -2.30 48.29 -72.13
N GLY A 209 -1.54 47.26 -72.47
CA GLY A 209 -0.87 46.35 -71.55
C GLY A 209 -1.17 44.92 -71.96
N VAL A 210 -0.11 44.12 -72.16
CA VAL A 210 -0.27 42.68 -71.91
C VAL A 210 -0.55 42.55 -70.43
N THR A 211 -1.65 41.89 -70.06
CA THR A 211 -1.65 41.10 -68.84
C THR A 211 -0.56 40.06 -69.04
N GLU A 212 0.65 40.29 -68.51
CA GLU A 212 1.61 39.20 -68.40
C GLU A 212 0.95 38.08 -67.58
N ASP A 213 1.20 36.85 -68.01
CA ASP A 213 0.91 35.69 -67.18
C ASP A 213 1.68 35.89 -65.87
N ASN A 214 0.95 36.16 -64.81
CA ASN A 214 1.43 36.24 -63.44
C ASN A 214 0.88 35.02 -62.70
N PRO A 215 1.38 33.80 -63.02
CA PRO A 215 1.06 32.63 -62.24
C PRO A 215 1.60 32.85 -60.82
N ALA A 216 0.79 32.49 -59.84
CA ALA A 216 1.18 32.43 -58.45
C ALA A 216 0.43 31.26 -57.81
N ILE A 217 1.09 30.59 -56.88
CA ILE A 217 0.56 29.45 -56.15
C ILE A 217 0.79 29.71 -54.67
N ALA A 218 -0.12 29.23 -53.84
CA ALA A 218 0.05 29.18 -52.40
C ALA A 218 -0.13 27.74 -51.90
N ILE A 219 0.58 27.37 -50.85
CA ILE A 219 0.34 26.15 -50.08
C ILE A 219 0.12 26.50 -48.59
N ASP A 220 -0.85 25.84 -47.98
CA ASP A 220 -1.14 25.86 -46.55
C ASP A 220 -1.04 24.40 -46.06
N LYS A 221 -0.21 24.12 -45.05
CA LYS A 221 0.08 22.77 -44.55
C LYS A 221 -0.16 22.69 -43.05
N VAL A 222 -1.05 21.80 -42.64
CA VAL A 222 -1.34 21.53 -41.23
C VAL A 222 -1.04 20.08 -40.84
N THR A 223 -0.59 19.88 -39.60
CA THR A 223 -0.65 18.56 -38.95
C THR A 223 -2.11 18.24 -38.61
N VAL A 224 -2.52 16.98 -38.77
CA VAL A 224 -3.90 16.53 -38.51
C VAL A 224 -3.88 15.24 -37.71
N ASP A 225 -4.49 15.29 -36.53
CA ASP A 225 -4.74 14.13 -35.66
C ASP A 225 -6.24 14.04 -35.32
N GLY A 226 -6.83 12.87 -35.60
CA GLY A 226 -8.26 12.60 -35.41
C GLY A 226 -9.19 13.63 -36.09
N ALA A 227 -9.66 14.59 -35.30
CA ALA A 227 -10.55 15.68 -35.74
C ALA A 227 -9.95 17.09 -35.48
N VAL A 228 -8.69 17.17 -35.07
CA VAL A 228 -7.95 18.40 -34.77
C VAL A 228 -6.87 18.62 -35.83
N SER A 229 -6.70 19.87 -36.25
CA SER A 229 -5.78 20.24 -37.33
C SER A 229 -5.15 21.60 -37.08
N GLY A 230 -3.84 21.72 -37.27
CA GLY A 230 -3.09 22.96 -37.12
C GLY A 230 -1.60 22.71 -36.85
N ASP A 231 -0.97 23.69 -36.20
CA ASP A 231 0.45 23.71 -35.89
C ASP A 231 0.74 23.93 -34.42
N GLY A 232 1.89 23.42 -33.98
CA GLY A 232 2.29 23.45 -32.58
C GLY A 232 1.42 22.54 -31.70
N LEU A 233 0.61 21.66 -32.30
CA LEU A 233 -0.23 20.70 -31.58
C LEU A 233 0.61 19.84 -30.66
N THR A 234 0.16 19.66 -29.42
CA THR A 234 0.67 18.62 -28.53
C THR A 234 -0.15 17.37 -28.75
N ILE A 235 0.48 16.30 -29.21
CA ILE A 235 -0.14 15.01 -29.56
C ILE A 235 0.63 13.86 -28.91
N LEU A 236 -0.01 12.75 -28.60
CA LEU A 236 0.71 11.58 -28.08
C LEU A 236 1.72 11.03 -29.09
N ALA A 237 2.93 10.73 -28.62
CA ALA A 237 4.00 10.12 -29.40
C ALA A 237 3.73 8.62 -29.66
N ASN A 238 4.11 8.16 -30.86
CA ASN A 238 3.89 6.81 -31.40
C ASN A 238 2.43 6.51 -31.83
N GLU A 239 1.63 7.54 -32.13
CA GLU A 239 0.26 7.40 -32.66
C GLU A 239 0.19 7.76 -34.17
N ASP A 240 -0.82 7.25 -34.88
CA ASP A 240 -0.95 7.43 -36.33
C ASP A 240 -1.52 8.83 -36.66
N ILE A 241 -0.77 9.62 -37.43
CA ILE A 241 -1.09 11.00 -37.79
C ILE A 241 -1.13 11.23 -39.30
N SER A 242 -1.65 12.38 -39.69
CA SER A 242 -1.66 12.83 -41.09
C SER A 242 -1.27 14.29 -41.23
N TRP A 243 -0.99 14.69 -42.47
CA TRP A 243 -0.82 16.07 -42.88
C TRP A 243 -1.77 16.38 -44.03
N GLN A 244 -2.40 17.56 -43.97
CA GLN A 244 -3.21 18.11 -45.05
C GLN A 244 -2.44 19.24 -45.72
N TYR A 245 -2.55 19.33 -47.04
CA TYR A 245 -1.92 20.36 -47.86
C TYR A 245 -2.99 20.98 -48.76
N THR A 246 -3.24 22.27 -48.59
CA THR A 246 -4.26 23.05 -49.30
C THR A 246 -3.55 23.95 -50.31
N VAL A 247 -3.69 23.65 -51.60
CA VAL A 247 -2.97 24.33 -52.68
C VAL A 247 -3.92 25.25 -53.44
N THR A 248 -3.63 26.55 -53.46
CA THR A 248 -4.49 27.58 -54.09
C THR A 248 -3.78 28.23 -55.28
N ASN A 249 -4.48 28.45 -56.39
CA ASN A 249 -3.99 29.33 -57.46
C ASN A 249 -4.30 30.79 -57.10
N THR A 250 -3.25 31.54 -56.77
CA THR A 250 -3.29 32.96 -56.40
C THR A 250 -2.91 33.89 -57.55
N GLY A 251 -2.67 33.33 -58.74
CA GLY A 251 -2.31 34.05 -59.96
C GLY A 251 -3.51 34.39 -60.85
N ASN A 252 -3.20 34.85 -62.07
CA ASN A 252 -4.20 35.22 -63.09
C ASN A 252 -4.35 34.20 -64.24
N VAL A 253 -3.71 33.03 -64.14
CA VAL A 253 -3.67 31.99 -65.19
C VAL A 253 -3.72 30.59 -64.59
N ALA A 254 -4.31 29.64 -65.30
CA ALA A 254 -4.43 28.23 -64.88
C ALA A 254 -3.07 27.54 -64.73
N LEU A 255 -2.90 26.72 -63.68
CA LEU A 255 -1.64 26.05 -63.37
C LEU A 255 -1.67 24.55 -63.72
N SER A 256 -0.66 24.09 -64.45
CA SER A 256 -0.47 22.71 -64.87
C SER A 256 0.71 22.04 -64.15
N ASN A 257 0.74 20.71 -64.10
CA ASN A 257 1.79 19.92 -63.44
C ASN A 257 1.96 20.24 -61.94
N VAL A 258 0.84 20.44 -61.22
CA VAL A 258 0.85 20.66 -59.77
C VAL A 258 1.45 19.43 -59.06
N LEU A 259 2.54 19.64 -58.35
CA LEU A 259 3.29 18.61 -57.62
C LEU A 259 3.61 19.12 -56.21
N VAL A 260 3.05 18.45 -55.20
CA VAL A 260 3.38 18.66 -53.78
C VAL A 260 4.43 17.64 -53.35
N THR A 261 5.38 18.09 -52.54
CA THR A 261 6.49 17.31 -51.95
C THR A 261 6.69 17.68 -50.49
N ASP A 262 7.45 16.89 -49.76
CA ASP A 262 7.59 16.97 -48.30
C ASP A 262 9.07 16.76 -47.89
N ASP A 263 9.59 17.61 -47.01
CA ASP A 263 11.03 17.62 -46.68
C ASP A 263 11.47 16.50 -45.72
N GLN A 264 10.52 15.93 -44.96
CA GLN A 264 10.75 14.71 -44.16
C GLN A 264 10.45 13.41 -44.94
N GLY A 265 10.07 13.51 -46.22
CA GLY A 265 9.85 12.38 -47.10
C GLY A 265 8.48 11.70 -46.96
N VAL A 266 7.48 12.39 -46.41
CA VAL A 266 6.09 11.90 -46.38
C VAL A 266 5.59 11.68 -47.82
N SER A 267 4.91 10.56 -48.04
CA SER A 267 4.32 10.22 -49.35
C SER A 267 3.03 11.02 -49.58
N VAL A 268 3.14 12.24 -50.09
CA VAL A 268 1.98 13.09 -50.41
C VAL A 268 1.21 12.57 -51.63
N THR A 269 -0.12 12.50 -51.50
CA THR A 269 -1.07 12.09 -52.54
C THR A 269 -2.23 13.07 -52.66
N GLY A 270 -2.70 13.33 -53.88
CA GLY A 270 -3.93 14.08 -54.10
C GLY A 270 -5.14 13.33 -53.54
N VAL A 271 -6.08 14.05 -52.92
CA VAL A 271 -7.34 13.49 -52.40
C VAL A 271 -8.34 13.43 -53.55
N PRO A 272 -8.79 12.25 -54.02
CA PRO A 272 -9.67 12.18 -55.19
C PRO A 272 -11.02 12.88 -54.95
N GLY A 273 -11.48 13.62 -55.95
CA GLY A 273 -12.81 14.24 -55.97
C GLY A 273 -13.94 13.22 -56.13
N ALA A 274 -15.17 13.72 -56.27
CA ALA A 274 -16.38 12.88 -56.34
C ALA A 274 -16.43 11.94 -57.56
N ASP A 275 -15.58 12.13 -58.58
CA ASP A 275 -15.43 11.25 -59.73
C ASP A 275 -14.39 10.14 -59.54
N ASN A 276 -13.59 10.21 -58.45
CA ASN A 276 -12.47 9.33 -58.14
C ASN A 276 -11.36 9.32 -59.24
N VAL A 277 -11.18 10.41 -59.98
CA VAL A 277 -10.12 10.58 -61.00
C VAL A 277 -9.35 11.88 -60.82
N HIS A 278 -10.04 13.01 -60.68
CA HIS A 278 -9.42 14.32 -60.50
C HIS A 278 -9.19 14.64 -59.03
N ASN A 279 -8.39 15.66 -58.73
CA ASN A 279 -8.14 16.06 -57.34
C ASN A 279 -9.37 16.80 -56.78
N ILE A 280 -9.65 16.66 -55.49
CA ILE A 280 -10.72 17.42 -54.86
C ILE A 280 -10.37 18.92 -54.94
N GLY A 281 -11.28 19.70 -55.53
CA GLY A 281 -11.02 21.10 -55.88
C GLY A 281 -10.88 21.38 -57.37
N ASP A 282 -10.66 20.36 -58.22
CA ASP A 282 -10.82 20.47 -59.68
C ASP A 282 -12.32 20.49 -59.99
N ILE A 283 -12.87 21.68 -60.19
CA ILE A 283 -14.33 21.91 -60.29
C ILE A 283 -14.84 21.46 -61.66
N ASN A 284 -14.02 21.59 -62.69
CA ASN A 284 -14.42 21.38 -64.08
C ASN A 284 -13.86 20.08 -64.70
N ASN A 285 -13.03 19.35 -63.96
CA ASN A 285 -12.44 18.05 -64.30
C ASN A 285 -11.51 18.13 -65.52
N ASN A 286 -10.58 19.09 -65.51
CA ASN A 286 -9.62 19.33 -66.60
C ASN A 286 -8.15 19.02 -66.24
N ASN A 287 -7.85 18.72 -64.97
CA ASN A 287 -6.51 18.46 -64.43
C ASN A 287 -5.55 19.68 -64.50
N LEU A 288 -6.10 20.89 -64.44
CA LEU A 288 -5.41 22.16 -64.23
C LEU A 288 -5.99 22.81 -62.96
N LEU A 289 -5.13 23.39 -62.13
CA LEU A 289 -5.59 24.21 -61.00
C LEU A 289 -5.97 25.59 -61.55
N ASP A 290 -7.24 25.76 -61.88
CA ASP A 290 -7.78 26.98 -62.48
C ASP A 290 -7.80 28.16 -61.50
N VAL A 291 -8.00 29.39 -62.00
CA VAL A 291 -7.98 30.60 -61.16
C VAL A 291 -9.16 30.59 -60.19
N GLY A 292 -8.87 30.63 -58.88
CA GLY A 292 -9.87 30.50 -57.82
C GLY A 292 -10.16 29.06 -57.37
N GLU A 293 -9.51 28.05 -57.97
CA GLU A 293 -9.56 26.69 -57.44
C GLU A 293 -8.61 26.50 -56.25
N VAL A 294 -8.98 25.54 -55.38
CA VAL A 294 -8.24 25.15 -54.18
C VAL A 294 -8.21 23.62 -54.12
N TRP A 295 -7.04 23.03 -54.32
CA TRP A 295 -6.82 21.58 -54.41
C TRP A 295 -6.27 21.01 -53.09
N THR A 296 -6.84 19.91 -52.59
CA THR A 296 -6.34 19.26 -51.36
C THR A 296 -5.47 18.03 -51.66
N PHE A 297 -4.38 17.89 -50.91
CA PHE A 297 -3.52 16.69 -50.87
C PHE A 297 -3.37 16.24 -49.40
N THR A 298 -3.01 14.98 -49.19
CA THR A 298 -2.73 14.42 -47.86
C THR A 298 -1.50 13.53 -47.86
N GLY A 299 -0.91 13.34 -46.67
CA GLY A 299 0.07 12.29 -46.38
C GLY A 299 -0.14 11.76 -44.97
N SER A 300 0.45 10.60 -44.65
CA SER A 300 0.34 9.98 -43.31
C SER A 300 1.68 9.49 -42.77
N GLY A 301 1.74 9.32 -41.45
CA GLY A 301 2.91 8.85 -40.72
C GLY A 301 2.55 8.51 -39.28
N THR A 302 3.57 8.37 -38.43
CA THR A 302 3.41 8.12 -36.99
C THR A 302 4.15 9.23 -36.24
N SER A 303 3.56 9.74 -35.16
CA SER A 303 4.16 10.79 -34.33
C SER A 303 5.44 10.30 -33.63
N ILE A 304 6.43 11.18 -33.48
CA ILE A 304 7.67 10.91 -32.74
C ILE A 304 7.74 11.75 -31.46
N LYS A 305 8.48 11.28 -30.44
CA LYS A 305 8.71 12.00 -29.18
C LYS A 305 9.42 13.35 -29.40
N ASP A 306 9.09 14.33 -28.56
CA ASP A 306 9.60 15.70 -28.56
C ASP A 306 9.16 16.51 -29.80
N GLY A 307 9.82 17.65 -30.07
CA GLY A 307 9.38 18.60 -31.11
C GLY A 307 9.69 18.14 -32.54
N TYR A 308 8.68 18.21 -33.42
CA TYR A 308 8.75 17.88 -34.83
C TYR A 308 8.33 19.08 -35.71
N SER A 309 9.01 19.25 -36.86
CA SER A 309 8.72 20.28 -37.86
C SER A 309 8.97 19.74 -39.26
N ASN A 310 8.09 20.04 -40.22
CA ASN A 310 8.14 19.48 -41.57
C ASN A 310 7.58 20.45 -42.63
N ILE A 311 8.35 20.74 -43.67
CA ILE A 311 8.02 21.67 -44.75
C ILE A 311 7.41 20.94 -45.95
N GLY A 312 6.17 21.30 -46.28
CA GLY A 312 5.56 20.99 -47.58
C GLY A 312 6.03 21.99 -48.63
N SER A 313 6.27 21.52 -49.85
CA SER A 313 6.68 22.34 -50.99
C SER A 313 5.84 22.00 -52.21
N VAL A 314 5.13 22.98 -52.76
CA VAL A 314 4.40 22.85 -54.03
C VAL A 314 5.19 23.44 -55.19
N SER A 315 5.06 22.84 -56.36
CA SER A 315 5.48 23.41 -57.64
C SER A 315 4.39 23.23 -58.69
N ALA A 316 4.26 24.19 -59.61
CA ALA A 316 3.36 24.11 -60.76
C ALA A 316 3.89 24.95 -61.92
N SER A 317 3.18 24.95 -63.06
CA SER A 317 3.67 25.59 -64.29
C SER A 317 2.55 26.17 -65.17
N ALA A 318 2.76 27.38 -65.67
CA ALA A 318 1.91 28.04 -66.67
C ALA A 318 2.78 28.64 -67.78
N ASN A 319 2.43 28.40 -69.05
CA ASN A 319 3.10 28.94 -70.24
C ASN A 319 4.64 28.82 -70.29
N GLY A 320 5.22 27.87 -69.54
CA GLY A 320 6.66 27.62 -69.44
C GLY A 320 7.34 28.24 -68.21
N THR A 321 6.64 29.10 -67.46
CA THR A 321 7.06 29.61 -66.15
C THR A 321 6.72 28.60 -65.07
N THR A 322 7.68 28.29 -64.18
CA THR A 322 7.45 27.50 -62.97
C THR A 322 7.18 28.42 -61.80
N VAL A 323 6.17 28.08 -60.99
CA VAL A 323 5.87 28.71 -59.70
C VAL A 323 6.05 27.69 -58.58
N THR A 324 6.43 28.17 -57.40
CA THR A 324 6.69 27.35 -56.21
C THR A 324 6.27 28.10 -54.97
N ASP A 325 5.74 27.40 -53.98
CA ASP A 325 5.53 27.92 -52.65
C ASP A 325 5.81 26.84 -51.59
N THR A 326 6.07 27.24 -50.35
CA THR A 326 6.50 26.34 -49.26
C THR A 326 5.88 26.76 -47.93
N ASP A 327 5.28 25.81 -47.22
CA ASP A 327 4.69 26.04 -45.90
C ASP A 327 5.00 24.88 -44.93
N GLY A 328 5.05 25.18 -43.63
CA GLY A 328 5.77 24.37 -42.65
C GLY A 328 4.98 24.05 -41.39
N SER A 329 4.49 22.81 -41.31
CA SER A 329 3.71 22.34 -40.16
C SER A 329 4.57 21.84 -38.99
N SER A 330 4.04 21.85 -37.76
CA SER A 330 4.75 21.36 -36.56
C SER A 330 3.85 20.73 -35.49
N TYR A 331 4.44 19.88 -34.63
CA TYR A 331 3.80 19.32 -33.43
C TYR A 331 4.85 19.00 -32.33
N PHE A 332 4.39 18.70 -31.12
CA PHE A 332 5.20 18.13 -30.03
C PHE A 332 4.66 16.76 -29.63
N GLY A 333 5.50 15.72 -29.70
CA GLY A 333 5.16 14.37 -29.29
C GLY A 333 5.26 14.18 -27.78
N ALA A 334 4.10 14.21 -27.13
CA ALA A 334 3.90 13.94 -25.72
C ALA A 334 4.14 12.46 -25.39
N ASP A 335 4.99 12.22 -24.40
CA ASP A 335 5.38 10.91 -23.92
C ASP A 335 5.41 10.92 -22.38
N PRO A 336 4.24 10.74 -21.74
CA PRO A 336 4.13 10.60 -20.29
C PRO A 336 4.83 9.33 -19.80
N GLU A 337 5.66 9.46 -18.78
CA GLU A 337 6.44 8.39 -18.14
C GLU A 337 6.61 8.73 -16.64
N ILE A 338 6.23 7.82 -15.74
CA ILE A 338 6.24 8.01 -14.29
C ILE A 338 7.19 7.02 -13.62
N ALA A 339 7.90 7.47 -12.58
CA ALA A 339 8.75 6.62 -11.76
C ALA A 339 8.31 6.68 -10.29
N ILE A 340 8.49 5.57 -9.57
CA ILE A 340 8.27 5.47 -8.12
C ILE A 340 9.50 4.85 -7.46
N ASN A 341 9.91 5.42 -6.32
CA ASN A 341 10.91 4.84 -5.42
C ASN A 341 10.29 4.73 -4.02
N LYS A 342 10.17 3.52 -3.49
CA LYS A 342 9.54 3.21 -2.21
C LYS A 342 10.56 2.65 -1.22
N VAL A 343 10.56 3.17 0.01
CA VAL A 343 11.45 2.67 1.08
C VAL A 343 10.68 2.43 2.38
N THR A 344 11.15 1.48 3.18
CA THR A 344 10.74 1.36 4.59
C THR A 344 11.50 2.43 5.41
N VAL A 345 10.84 2.97 6.44
CA VAL A 345 11.36 4.05 7.28
C VAL A 345 11.15 3.73 8.77
N ASP A 346 12.22 3.87 9.56
CA ASP A 346 12.30 3.53 10.98
C ASP A 346 13.16 4.58 11.73
N ASP A 347 12.55 5.32 12.66
CA ASP A 347 13.02 6.61 13.24
C ASP A 347 13.86 7.51 12.28
N GLY A 348 13.44 7.59 11.02
CA GLY A 348 14.10 8.38 9.97
C GLY A 348 15.27 7.70 9.25
N THR A 349 15.68 6.50 9.67
CA THR A 349 16.50 5.58 8.88
C THR A 349 15.66 5.03 7.73
N LYS A 350 16.17 5.09 6.49
CA LYS A 350 15.41 4.74 5.27
C LYS A 350 16.12 3.68 4.44
N GLY A 351 15.36 2.73 3.89
CA GLY A 351 15.86 1.78 2.89
C GLY A 351 15.10 0.45 2.91
N ASP A 352 15.77 -0.59 2.40
CA ASP A 352 15.24 -1.94 2.25
C ASP A 352 16.13 -2.99 2.90
N GLY A 353 15.50 -4.10 3.28
CA GLY A 353 16.16 -5.15 4.06
C GLY A 353 16.54 -4.68 5.47
N LEU A 354 15.95 -3.58 5.96
CA LEU A 354 16.16 -3.09 7.32
C LEU A 354 15.80 -4.20 8.32
N ASN A 355 16.68 -4.47 9.28
CA ASN A 355 16.26 -5.17 10.50
C ASN A 355 15.62 -4.13 11.41
N ILE A 356 14.40 -4.39 11.87
CA ILE A 356 13.59 -3.50 12.73
C ILE A 356 13.04 -4.34 13.87
N LEU A 357 13.00 -3.86 15.11
CA LEU A 357 12.40 -4.62 16.20
C LEU A 357 10.89 -4.82 15.99
N SER A 358 10.44 -6.08 16.07
CA SER A 358 9.04 -6.43 15.90
C SER A 358 8.15 -5.75 16.95
N GLY A 359 7.08 -5.09 16.51
CA GLY A 359 6.18 -4.32 17.35
C GLY A 359 6.48 -2.81 17.41
N GLU A 360 7.57 -2.34 16.81
CA GLU A 360 7.87 -0.91 16.70
C GLU A 360 7.09 -0.23 15.55
N ALA A 361 6.90 1.09 15.67
CA ALA A 361 6.11 1.87 14.71
C ALA A 361 6.99 2.28 13.52
N ILE A 362 6.55 1.91 12.32
CA ILE A 362 7.27 2.13 11.06
C ILE A 362 6.46 3.01 10.12
N SER A 363 7.10 3.52 9.08
CA SER A 363 6.42 4.11 7.94
C SER A 363 7.01 3.64 6.61
N TRP A 364 6.29 3.91 5.53
CA TRP A 364 6.79 3.81 4.17
C TRP A 364 6.77 5.19 3.54
N GLU A 365 7.80 5.52 2.76
CA GLU A 365 7.88 6.72 1.97
C GLU A 365 7.95 6.35 0.49
N TYR A 366 7.12 7.00 -0.32
CA TYR A 366 7.01 6.77 -1.76
C TYR A 366 7.34 8.10 -2.45
N THR A 367 8.46 8.17 -3.16
CA THR A 367 8.83 9.32 -4.00
C THR A 367 8.38 9.04 -5.43
N VAL A 368 7.48 9.87 -5.96
CA VAL A 368 6.92 9.72 -7.31
C VAL A 368 7.44 10.85 -8.19
N THR A 369 8.11 10.51 -9.29
CA THR A 369 8.82 11.45 -10.17
C THR A 369 8.29 11.37 -11.58
N ASN A 370 8.08 12.51 -12.25
CA ASN A 370 7.82 12.53 -13.70
C ASN A 370 9.15 12.51 -14.45
N VAL A 371 9.36 11.45 -15.23
CA VAL A 371 10.56 11.21 -16.04
C VAL A 371 10.28 11.33 -17.55
N GLY A 372 9.03 11.56 -17.92
CA GLY A 372 8.58 11.82 -19.28
C GLY A 372 8.84 13.26 -19.73
N ASN A 373 8.18 13.68 -20.82
CA ASN A 373 8.35 15.01 -21.41
C ASN A 373 7.10 15.92 -21.31
N VAL A 374 6.07 15.51 -20.56
CA VAL A 374 4.82 16.26 -20.34
C VAL A 374 4.34 16.12 -18.89
N ALA A 375 3.65 17.14 -18.37
CA ALA A 375 3.12 17.16 -17.00
C ALA A 375 2.04 16.10 -16.77
N LEU A 376 2.13 15.34 -15.68
CA LEU A 376 1.18 14.24 -15.39
C LEU A 376 0.04 14.71 -14.49
N SER A 377 -1.19 14.52 -14.95
CA SER A 377 -2.41 14.77 -14.18
C SER A 377 -2.90 13.50 -13.47
N GLY A 378 -3.74 13.69 -12.45
CA GLY A 378 -4.46 12.57 -11.80
C GLY A 378 -3.56 11.58 -11.07
N VAL A 379 -2.43 12.03 -10.52
CA VAL A 379 -1.43 11.14 -9.93
C VAL A 379 -1.96 10.43 -8.69
N THR A 380 -1.92 9.09 -8.69
CA THR A 380 -2.33 8.26 -7.55
C THR A 380 -1.22 7.31 -7.14
N VAL A 381 -1.20 6.93 -5.85
CA VAL A 381 -0.30 5.91 -5.29
C VAL A 381 -1.12 4.91 -4.49
N THR A 382 -0.81 3.63 -4.67
CA THR A 382 -1.47 2.50 -4.00
C THR A 382 -0.43 1.51 -3.48
N ASP A 383 -0.86 0.58 -2.62
CA ASP A 383 0.00 -0.51 -2.13
C ASP A 383 -0.67 -1.87 -2.32
N SER A 384 0.16 -2.89 -2.53
CA SER A 384 -0.23 -4.31 -2.57
C SER A 384 -0.76 -4.85 -1.23
N ASP A 385 -0.31 -4.28 -0.10
CA ASP A 385 -0.84 -4.60 1.22
C ASP A 385 -2.03 -3.68 1.54
N ALA A 386 -3.23 -4.26 1.61
CA ALA A 386 -4.46 -3.51 1.90
C ALA A 386 -4.51 -2.90 3.32
N GLY A 387 -3.58 -3.23 4.20
CA GLY A 387 -3.36 -2.53 5.48
C GLY A 387 -2.54 -1.24 5.34
N VAL A 388 -1.87 -1.03 4.21
CA VAL A 388 -0.97 0.10 3.94
C VAL A 388 -1.65 1.05 2.94
N ALA A 389 -2.03 2.24 3.41
CA ALA A 389 -2.70 3.25 2.58
C ALA A 389 -1.78 4.47 2.39
N PRO A 390 -1.19 4.67 1.20
CA PRO A 390 -0.40 5.86 0.88
C PRO A 390 -1.27 7.13 0.90
N VAL A 391 -0.76 8.17 1.55
CA VAL A 391 -1.37 9.50 1.63
C VAL A 391 -0.35 10.55 1.18
N ALA A 392 -0.77 11.51 0.35
CA ALA A 392 0.08 12.61 -0.09
C ALA A 392 0.54 13.46 1.11
N VAL A 393 1.83 13.79 1.15
CA VAL A 393 2.40 14.67 2.17
C VAL A 393 2.22 16.10 1.69
N LEU A 394 1.21 16.81 2.21
CA LEU A 394 0.86 18.11 1.66
C LEU A 394 1.89 19.21 1.97
N GLY A 395 1.99 20.18 1.07
CA GLY A 395 2.83 21.38 1.20
C GLY A 395 2.34 22.36 2.27
N THR A 396 2.98 23.53 2.36
CA THR A 396 2.66 24.56 3.36
C THR A 396 1.30 25.24 3.18
N ASP A 397 0.62 24.97 2.06
CA ASP A 397 -0.73 25.41 1.72
C ASP A 397 -1.82 24.46 2.26
N ASN A 398 -1.45 23.22 2.63
CA ASN A 398 -2.32 22.08 2.89
C ASN A 398 -3.27 21.72 1.73
N VAL A 399 -2.86 21.90 0.47
CA VAL A 399 -3.65 21.48 -0.71
C VAL A 399 -2.81 20.65 -1.70
N HIS A 400 -1.66 21.14 -2.14
CA HIS A 400 -0.80 20.45 -3.10
C HIS A 400 0.19 19.49 -2.41
N ASN A 401 0.78 18.58 -3.19
CA ASN A 401 1.74 17.61 -2.66
C ASN A 401 3.12 18.27 -2.46
N ILE A 402 3.88 17.88 -1.44
CA ILE A 402 5.24 18.37 -1.29
C ILE A 402 6.10 17.87 -2.47
N GLY A 403 6.62 18.81 -3.24
CA GLY A 403 7.30 18.53 -4.51
C GLY A 403 6.52 19.03 -5.74
N ASP A 404 5.24 19.38 -5.59
CA ASP A 404 4.57 20.35 -6.45
C ASP A 404 5.22 21.72 -6.17
N THR A 405 5.72 22.36 -7.22
CA THR A 405 6.51 23.61 -7.14
C THR A 405 5.82 24.80 -7.77
N ASN A 406 4.69 24.57 -8.46
CA ASN A 406 3.93 25.58 -9.19
C ASN A 406 2.51 25.81 -8.60
N ASP A 407 2.08 24.96 -7.65
CA ASP A 407 0.74 24.91 -7.03
C ASP A 407 -0.40 24.71 -8.06
N ASP A 408 -0.18 23.88 -9.10
CA ASP A 408 -1.15 23.59 -10.18
C ASP A 408 -1.76 22.17 -10.13
N GLY A 409 -1.23 21.26 -9.31
CA GLY A 409 -1.79 19.93 -9.10
C GLY A 409 -1.46 18.90 -10.20
N LYS A 410 -0.44 19.15 -11.01
CA LYS A 410 0.19 18.15 -11.90
C LYS A 410 1.63 17.89 -11.46
N LEU A 411 2.08 16.65 -11.66
CA LEU A 411 3.48 16.30 -11.46
C LEU A 411 4.28 16.77 -12.69
N ASP A 412 4.88 17.95 -12.56
CA ASP A 412 5.60 18.64 -13.64
C ASP A 412 6.97 17.97 -13.94
N LEU A 413 7.61 18.32 -15.06
CA LEU A 413 8.86 17.68 -15.50
C LEU A 413 9.98 17.88 -14.46
N GLY A 414 10.49 16.77 -13.89
CA GLY A 414 11.54 16.81 -12.87
C GLY A 414 11.05 17.13 -11.46
N GLU A 415 9.74 17.24 -11.23
CA GLU A 415 9.16 17.23 -9.89
C GLU A 415 9.19 15.83 -9.27
N ALA A 416 9.22 15.80 -7.93
CA ALA A 416 9.24 14.57 -7.14
C ALA A 416 8.29 14.72 -5.93
N TRP A 417 7.08 14.18 -6.07
CA TRP A 417 6.01 14.22 -5.08
C TRP A 417 6.15 13.12 -4.02
N ILE A 418 5.87 13.44 -2.74
CA ILE A 418 6.04 12.48 -1.63
C ILE A 418 4.70 11.98 -1.09
N TYR A 419 4.56 10.66 -0.98
CA TYR A 419 3.46 10.01 -0.28
C TYR A 419 4.03 9.21 0.90
N THR A 420 3.23 9.04 1.96
CA THR A 420 3.62 8.22 3.13
C THR A 420 2.48 7.32 3.60
N ALA A 421 2.84 6.21 4.25
CA ALA A 421 1.94 5.35 4.98
C ALA A 421 2.57 4.95 6.33
N SER A 422 1.76 4.62 7.33
CA SER A 422 2.23 4.23 8.68
C SER A 422 1.82 2.81 9.04
N GLY A 423 2.68 2.07 9.73
CA GLY A 423 2.42 0.70 10.17
C GLY A 423 3.14 0.32 11.47
N VAL A 424 3.19 -0.98 11.74
CA VAL A 424 3.92 -1.57 12.87
C VAL A 424 4.71 -2.77 12.34
N ALA A 425 5.97 -2.90 12.73
CA ALA A 425 6.83 -3.99 12.28
C ALA A 425 6.29 -5.36 12.71
N GLY A 426 6.09 -6.27 11.76
CA GLY A 426 5.72 -7.67 12.02
C GLY A 426 6.85 -8.48 12.65
N LYS A 427 6.70 -9.82 12.67
CA LYS A 427 7.80 -10.75 13.00
C LYS A 427 8.26 -11.45 11.72
N GLY A 428 9.57 -11.49 11.49
CA GLY A 428 10.18 -12.10 10.30
C GLY A 428 10.14 -11.21 9.05
N SER A 429 10.43 -11.78 7.88
CA SER A 429 10.50 -11.06 6.61
C SER A 429 9.14 -10.48 6.19
N TYR A 430 9.13 -9.20 5.80
CA TYR A 430 8.01 -8.51 5.20
C TYR A 430 8.46 -7.80 3.91
N SER A 431 7.61 -7.80 2.89
CA SER A 431 7.80 -7.00 1.67
C SER A 431 6.46 -6.73 1.00
N ASN A 432 6.31 -5.54 0.44
CA ASN A 432 5.11 -5.08 -0.24
C ASN A 432 5.46 -4.09 -1.37
N ILE A 433 4.68 -4.14 -2.45
CA ILE A 433 4.87 -3.34 -3.67
C ILE A 433 3.98 -2.10 -3.60
N GLY A 434 4.56 -0.92 -3.77
CA GLY A 434 3.84 0.32 -4.08
C GLY A 434 3.67 0.49 -5.58
N SER A 435 2.58 1.10 -6.03
CA SER A 435 2.36 1.44 -7.43
C SER A 435 1.90 2.89 -7.56
N ALA A 436 2.50 3.62 -8.52
CA ALA A 436 2.07 4.95 -8.92
C ALA A 436 1.44 4.92 -10.32
N SER A 437 0.51 5.84 -10.57
CA SER A 437 -0.11 6.07 -11.88
C SER A 437 -0.21 7.57 -12.17
N GLY A 438 0.00 8.00 -13.41
CA GLY A 438 -0.29 9.37 -13.86
C GLY A 438 -0.71 9.39 -15.32
N SER A 439 -1.47 10.40 -15.75
CA SER A 439 -1.97 10.47 -17.13
C SER A 439 -1.77 11.82 -17.80
N PHE A 440 -1.62 11.80 -19.12
CA PHE A 440 -1.64 12.98 -19.97
C PHE A 440 -2.76 12.86 -21.01
N THR A 441 -3.44 13.97 -21.28
CA THR A 441 -4.44 14.11 -22.35
C THR A 441 -3.94 15.18 -23.31
N ASP A 442 -3.96 14.88 -24.61
CA ASP A 442 -3.41 15.74 -25.66
C ASP A 442 -4.45 16.65 -26.33
N ASP A 443 -4.03 17.43 -27.32
CA ASP A 443 -4.91 18.40 -28.01
C ASP A 443 -6.01 17.72 -28.86
N ALA A 444 -5.79 16.47 -29.30
CA ALA A 444 -6.80 15.66 -29.98
C ALA A 444 -7.81 15.03 -28.98
N GLY A 445 -7.48 15.02 -27.69
CA GLY A 445 -8.24 14.39 -26.62
C GLY A 445 -7.90 12.93 -26.38
N HIS A 446 -6.86 12.40 -27.03
CA HIS A 446 -6.31 11.09 -26.72
C HIS A 446 -5.65 11.14 -25.34
N THR A 447 -5.75 10.05 -24.58
CA THR A 447 -5.30 10.02 -23.18
C THR A 447 -4.47 8.78 -22.92
N ARG A 448 -3.20 8.98 -22.54
CA ARG A 448 -2.28 7.92 -22.11
C ARG A 448 -2.07 8.01 -20.61
N THR A 449 -2.28 6.89 -19.93
CA THR A 449 -1.93 6.70 -18.52
C THR A 449 -0.71 5.81 -18.46
N ASP A 450 0.29 6.22 -17.69
CA ASP A 450 1.46 5.41 -17.37
C ASP A 450 1.43 4.95 -15.91
N THR A 451 2.07 3.81 -15.63
CA THR A 451 2.06 3.17 -14.30
C THR A 451 3.36 2.44 -14.01
N GLU A 452 3.97 2.73 -12.86
CA GLU A 452 5.17 2.03 -12.39
C GLU A 452 5.01 1.46 -10.97
N THR A 453 5.91 0.55 -10.61
CA THR A 453 5.86 -0.19 -9.34
C THR A 453 7.24 -0.37 -8.71
N ASP A 454 7.32 -0.21 -7.39
CA ASP A 454 8.56 -0.46 -6.63
C ASP A 454 8.28 -1.16 -5.29
N ALA A 455 9.23 -1.97 -4.83
CA ALA A 455 9.03 -3.00 -3.82
C ALA A 455 9.96 -2.85 -2.61
N SER A 456 9.38 -2.41 -1.49
CA SER A 456 10.15 -2.24 -0.25
C SER A 456 10.16 -3.50 0.63
N SER A 457 11.12 -3.63 1.54
CA SER A 457 11.20 -4.77 2.47
C SER A 457 11.88 -4.48 3.82
N TYR A 458 11.55 -5.28 4.84
CA TYR A 458 12.24 -5.31 6.13
C TYR A 458 12.21 -6.72 6.75
N PHE A 459 13.00 -6.94 7.81
CA PHE A 459 12.94 -8.12 8.68
C PHE A 459 12.60 -7.70 10.11
N GLY A 460 11.44 -8.15 10.59
CA GLY A 460 10.97 -7.94 11.95
C GLY A 460 11.73 -8.81 12.94
N ALA A 461 12.78 -8.26 13.53
CA ALA A 461 13.63 -8.89 14.53
C ALA A 461 12.87 -9.04 15.85
N ASP A 462 12.77 -10.27 16.33
CA ASP A 462 12.12 -10.66 17.57
C ASP A 462 13.12 -11.38 18.48
N PRO A 463 14.09 -10.65 19.09
CA PRO A 463 14.94 -11.17 20.14
C PRO A 463 14.09 -11.52 21.37
N HIS A 464 14.06 -12.81 21.70
CA HIS A 464 13.35 -13.39 22.85
C HIS A 464 14.15 -14.59 23.38
N ILE A 465 14.00 -14.90 24.67
CA ILE A 465 14.56 -16.10 25.29
C ILE A 465 13.57 -16.67 26.31
N THR A 466 13.70 -17.95 26.59
CA THR A 466 13.07 -18.65 27.72
C THR A 466 14.15 -19.29 28.61
N LEU A 467 13.77 -19.63 29.84
CA LEU A 467 14.61 -20.30 30.83
C LEU A 467 13.77 -21.39 31.52
N ASP A 468 14.38 -22.55 31.71
CA ASP A 468 13.85 -23.68 32.47
C ASP A 468 14.91 -24.09 33.52
N LYS A 469 14.58 -23.94 34.81
CA LYS A 469 15.44 -24.20 35.97
C LYS A 469 14.95 -25.44 36.71
N LYS A 470 15.85 -26.37 37.06
CA LYS A 470 15.49 -27.60 37.81
C LYS A 470 16.41 -27.86 38.99
N THR A 471 15.83 -28.25 40.12
CA THR A 471 16.51 -28.81 41.30
C THR A 471 16.73 -30.32 41.10
N ASN A 472 17.97 -30.80 40.99
CA ASN A 472 18.30 -32.23 40.81
C ASN A 472 17.54 -32.91 39.64
N GLY A 473 17.19 -32.15 38.59
CA GLY A 473 16.41 -32.63 37.44
C GLY A 473 14.89 -32.64 37.63
N VAL A 474 14.38 -32.11 38.75
CA VAL A 474 12.96 -31.87 39.03
C VAL A 474 12.71 -30.37 39.15
N ASP A 475 11.59 -29.92 38.61
CA ASP A 475 11.14 -28.53 38.59
C ASP A 475 10.66 -28.06 39.99
N HIS A 476 9.46 -28.51 40.38
CA HIS A 476 8.83 -28.21 41.67
C HIS A 476 8.50 -29.47 42.49
N GLY A 477 8.37 -29.34 43.81
CA GLY A 477 7.84 -30.35 44.71
C GLY A 477 8.81 -31.48 45.06
N LEU A 478 10.11 -31.24 44.98
CA LEU A 478 11.13 -32.24 45.29
C LEU A 478 11.41 -32.29 46.81
N ASN A 479 11.39 -33.50 47.39
CA ASN A 479 11.77 -33.72 48.79
C ASN A 479 13.22 -34.21 48.87
N ILE A 480 14.07 -33.55 49.67
CA ILE A 480 15.50 -33.89 49.81
C ILE A 480 15.89 -33.84 51.30
N PHE A 481 16.78 -34.71 51.78
CA PHE A 481 17.29 -34.60 53.16
C PHE A 481 18.36 -33.52 53.30
N GLN A 482 18.33 -32.80 54.44
CA GLN A 482 19.31 -31.76 54.77
C GLN A 482 20.76 -32.26 54.60
N GLY A 483 21.61 -31.44 54.00
CA GLY A 483 23.03 -31.74 53.76
C GLY A 483 23.31 -32.66 52.57
N GLN A 484 22.31 -33.22 51.89
CA GLN A 484 22.52 -33.88 50.60
C GLN A 484 22.95 -32.87 49.53
N ALA A 485 23.57 -33.36 48.45
CA ALA A 485 23.98 -32.51 47.33
C ALA A 485 22.78 -32.06 46.49
N VAL A 486 22.79 -30.79 46.12
CA VAL A 486 21.86 -30.20 45.15
C VAL A 486 22.65 -29.77 43.92
N THR A 487 22.16 -30.12 42.74
CA THR A 487 22.60 -29.59 41.45
C THR A 487 21.43 -28.82 40.86
N TRP A 488 21.62 -27.55 40.55
CA TRP A 488 20.67 -26.79 39.74
C TRP A 488 21.13 -26.81 38.29
N THR A 489 20.23 -27.15 37.38
CA THR A 489 20.43 -27.05 35.93
C THR A 489 19.58 -25.93 35.38
N TYR A 490 20.10 -25.23 34.37
CA TYR A 490 19.44 -24.10 33.72
C TYR A 490 19.54 -24.29 32.20
N ASP A 491 18.38 -24.46 31.57
CA ASP A 491 18.24 -24.64 30.13
C ASP A 491 17.67 -23.32 29.55
N VAL A 492 18.55 -22.47 28.99
CA VAL A 492 18.14 -21.21 28.35
C VAL A 492 17.87 -21.50 26.88
N THR A 493 16.71 -21.15 26.34
CA THR A 493 16.37 -21.37 24.92
C THR A 493 16.15 -20.06 24.17
N ASN A 494 16.72 -19.91 22.97
CA ASN A 494 16.41 -18.80 22.08
C ASN A 494 15.19 -19.17 21.22
N ASP A 495 14.00 -18.83 21.71
CA ASP A 495 12.73 -18.98 20.99
C ASP A 495 12.36 -17.75 20.14
N GLY A 496 13.26 -16.76 20.07
CA GLY A 496 13.19 -15.64 19.13
C GLY A 496 13.57 -16.02 17.69
N ASN A 497 13.72 -15.02 16.83
CA ASN A 497 14.07 -15.21 15.41
C ASN A 497 15.43 -14.61 14.97
N VAL A 498 16.24 -14.13 15.91
CA VAL A 498 17.58 -13.57 15.69
C VAL A 498 18.61 -14.19 16.62
N ALA A 499 19.86 -14.27 16.15
CA ALA A 499 20.99 -14.71 16.97
C ALA A 499 21.29 -13.71 18.09
N LEU A 500 21.66 -14.23 19.26
CA LEU A 500 21.98 -13.45 20.46
C LEU A 500 23.42 -13.71 20.92
N ALA A 501 23.93 -12.90 21.86
CA ALA A 501 25.28 -13.03 22.38
C ALA A 501 25.33 -12.83 23.90
N ASN A 502 26.42 -13.31 24.52
CA ASN A 502 26.73 -13.12 25.94
C ASN A 502 25.57 -13.48 26.89
N VAL A 503 25.06 -14.71 26.74
CA VAL A 503 24.04 -15.30 27.61
C VAL A 503 24.59 -15.49 29.03
N VAL A 504 24.00 -14.78 30.00
CA VAL A 504 24.35 -14.84 31.42
C VAL A 504 23.10 -15.25 32.21
N VAL A 505 23.21 -16.35 32.96
CA VAL A 505 22.22 -16.79 33.95
C VAL A 505 22.70 -16.36 35.33
N LYS A 506 21.93 -15.49 36.00
CA LYS A 506 22.17 -15.06 37.38
C LYS A 506 21.12 -15.67 38.31
N ASP A 507 21.55 -16.24 39.42
CA ASP A 507 20.74 -16.98 40.40
C ASP A 507 20.66 -16.19 41.72
N ASP A 508 19.52 -16.18 42.40
CA ASP A 508 19.33 -15.44 43.67
C ASP A 508 19.73 -16.23 44.93
N ASN A 509 20.32 -17.42 44.74
CA ASN A 509 20.75 -18.35 45.80
C ASN A 509 19.63 -18.75 46.79
N GLY A 510 18.36 -18.53 46.43
CA GLY A 510 17.21 -18.71 47.31
C GLY A 510 16.94 -17.54 48.27
N THR A 511 17.46 -16.34 47.98
CA THR A 511 17.21 -15.14 48.79
C THR A 511 16.66 -13.95 47.97
N PRO A 512 15.40 -14.02 47.49
CA PRO A 512 14.80 -12.99 46.63
C PRO A 512 15.00 -11.55 47.10
N GLY A 513 15.74 -10.76 46.31
CA GLY A 513 16.02 -9.34 46.56
C GLY A 513 17.29 -9.03 47.38
N ASN A 514 18.02 -10.05 47.85
CA ASN A 514 19.28 -9.89 48.57
C ASN A 514 20.48 -10.12 47.63
N THR A 515 20.86 -9.10 46.87
CA THR A 515 21.84 -9.19 45.77
C THR A 515 23.31 -9.40 46.20
N ALA A 516 23.56 -9.78 47.46
CA ALA A 516 24.89 -9.93 48.06
C ALA A 516 25.52 -11.31 47.85
N ASP A 517 24.69 -12.36 47.73
CA ASP A 517 25.10 -13.75 47.47
C ASP A 517 24.53 -14.33 46.16
N ASP A 518 23.82 -13.53 45.36
CA ASP A 518 23.51 -13.84 43.96
C ASP A 518 24.79 -14.26 43.21
N PHE A 519 24.72 -15.32 42.41
CA PHE A 519 25.85 -15.81 41.62
C PHE A 519 25.49 -16.02 40.13
N ASN A 520 26.50 -16.15 39.27
CA ASN A 520 26.30 -16.54 37.88
C ASN A 520 26.44 -18.06 37.74
N ALA A 521 25.48 -18.74 37.11
CA ALA A 521 25.59 -20.17 36.85
C ALA A 521 26.74 -20.47 35.86
N THR A 522 27.38 -21.63 36.01
CA THR A 522 28.52 -22.01 35.16
C THR A 522 28.01 -22.69 33.89
N ALA A 523 28.38 -22.16 32.72
CA ALA A 523 28.04 -22.77 31.44
C ALA A 523 28.61 -24.20 31.34
N ILE A 524 27.81 -25.14 30.87
CA ILE A 524 28.28 -26.49 30.54
C ILE A 524 28.94 -26.39 29.16
N THR A 525 30.25 -26.65 29.07
CA THR A 525 31.01 -26.41 27.83
C THR A 525 31.63 -27.67 27.25
N SER A 526 31.56 -27.82 25.93
CA SER A 526 32.33 -28.79 25.15
C SER A 526 33.16 -28.06 24.09
N GLY A 527 34.43 -28.42 23.94
CA GLY A 527 35.36 -27.72 23.03
C GLY A 527 35.69 -26.26 23.40
N GLY A 528 35.08 -25.70 24.45
CA GLY A 528 35.19 -24.29 24.86
C GLY A 528 33.96 -23.44 24.55
N LEU A 529 32.96 -24.01 23.88
CA LEU A 529 31.65 -23.39 23.61
C LEU A 529 30.57 -24.07 24.47
N ASN A 530 29.38 -23.48 24.60
CA ASN A 530 28.29 -24.11 25.36
C ASN A 530 27.91 -25.46 24.71
N THR A 531 27.52 -26.47 25.48
CA THR A 531 27.01 -27.75 24.93
C THR A 531 25.72 -27.60 24.11
N GLY A 532 25.03 -26.47 24.24
CA GLY A 532 23.89 -26.08 23.41
C GLY A 532 24.21 -25.31 22.13
N ASP A 533 25.48 -24.89 21.93
CA ASP A 533 25.96 -24.33 20.67
C ASP A 533 26.12 -25.49 19.68
N THR A 534 25.11 -25.65 18.82
CA THR A 534 24.94 -26.81 17.94
C THR A 534 25.76 -26.71 16.66
N ASN A 535 26.11 -25.49 16.27
CA ASN A 535 26.81 -25.18 15.03
C ASN A 535 28.26 -24.70 15.22
N PHE A 536 28.65 -24.46 16.47
CA PHE A 536 29.98 -24.10 16.98
C PHE A 536 30.47 -22.71 16.52
N ASN A 537 29.57 -21.72 16.48
CA ASN A 537 29.90 -20.35 16.08
C ASN A 537 30.08 -19.37 17.26
N GLY A 538 29.68 -19.72 18.48
CA GLY A 538 29.75 -18.87 19.67
C GLY A 538 28.65 -17.81 19.80
N LEU A 539 27.61 -17.88 18.97
CA LEU A 539 26.37 -17.10 19.07
C LEU A 539 25.24 -18.02 19.55
N PHE A 540 24.28 -17.45 20.26
CA PHE A 540 23.10 -18.17 20.71
C PHE A 540 22.01 -18.08 19.63
N ASP A 541 22.03 -19.03 18.70
CA ASP A 541 21.20 -19.00 17.49
C ASP A 541 19.73 -19.39 17.76
N PRO A 542 18.77 -18.96 16.91
CA PRO A 542 17.36 -19.32 17.03
C PRO A 542 17.13 -20.84 17.04
N GLY A 543 16.43 -21.32 18.08
CA GLY A 543 16.16 -22.73 18.31
C GLY A 543 17.24 -23.48 19.11
N GLU A 544 18.34 -22.83 19.51
CA GLU A 544 19.31 -23.42 20.42
C GLU A 544 18.87 -23.36 21.89
N THR A 545 19.32 -24.35 22.68
CA THR A 545 19.13 -24.40 24.14
C THR A 545 20.49 -24.50 24.82
N TRP A 546 20.99 -23.40 25.39
CA TRP A 546 22.27 -23.31 26.07
C TRP A 546 22.17 -23.72 27.54
N HIS A 547 23.03 -24.64 27.96
CA HIS A 547 22.95 -25.31 29.25
C HIS A 547 23.94 -24.72 30.27
N TYR A 548 23.49 -24.56 31.51
CA TYR A 548 24.31 -24.11 32.64
C TYR A 548 24.04 -24.99 33.88
N GLN A 549 24.96 -24.98 34.84
CA GLN A 549 24.79 -25.65 36.12
C GLN A 549 25.36 -24.86 37.31
N ALA A 550 24.84 -25.16 38.49
CA ALA A 550 25.39 -24.78 39.79
C ALA A 550 25.21 -25.93 40.80
N THR A 551 25.95 -25.92 41.90
CA THR A 551 25.88 -26.97 42.93
C THR A 551 25.94 -26.40 44.34
N GLY A 552 25.25 -27.06 45.27
CA GLY A 552 25.17 -26.68 46.67
C GLY A 552 24.74 -27.86 47.56
N THR A 553 24.23 -27.57 48.75
CA THR A 553 23.71 -28.58 49.68
C THR A 553 22.35 -28.19 50.25
N THR A 554 21.47 -29.17 50.39
CA THR A 554 20.09 -29.03 50.88
C THR A 554 20.03 -28.37 52.26
N GLN A 555 19.28 -27.28 52.37
CA GLN A 555 18.96 -26.61 53.64
C GLN A 555 17.77 -27.32 54.33
N LEU A 556 17.35 -26.86 55.52
CA LEU A 556 16.17 -27.41 56.21
C LEU A 556 14.94 -26.54 55.93
N GLY A 557 13.80 -27.17 55.68
CA GLY A 557 12.55 -26.51 55.32
C GLY A 557 12.45 -26.13 53.83
N SER A 558 11.40 -25.40 53.49
CA SER A 558 11.11 -24.95 52.13
C SER A 558 12.19 -24.02 51.57
N TYR A 559 12.61 -24.30 50.34
CA TYR A 559 13.61 -23.51 49.60
C TYR A 559 13.13 -23.30 48.17
N THR A 560 12.85 -22.05 47.81
CA THR A 560 12.57 -21.62 46.43
C THR A 560 13.73 -20.76 45.96
N ASN A 561 14.24 -21.00 44.76
CA ASN A 561 15.37 -20.26 44.19
C ASN A 561 15.00 -19.77 42.78
N ILE A 562 15.31 -18.51 42.49
CA ILE A 562 14.91 -17.83 41.25
C ILE A 562 16.15 -17.47 40.43
N ALA A 563 16.16 -17.84 39.16
CA ALA A 563 17.17 -17.43 38.20
C ALA A 563 16.62 -16.44 37.17
N THR A 564 17.49 -15.56 36.69
CA THR A 564 17.27 -14.65 35.57
C THR A 564 18.33 -14.90 34.50
N ALA A 565 17.92 -15.40 33.34
CA ALA A 565 18.73 -15.41 32.13
C ALA A 565 18.63 -14.05 31.43
N THR A 566 19.74 -13.51 30.92
CA THR A 566 19.74 -12.33 30.03
C THR A 566 20.84 -12.45 28.97
N THR A 567 20.70 -11.74 27.85
CA THR A 567 21.74 -11.62 26.80
C THR A 567 22.26 -10.19 26.69
N ASP A 568 23.23 -9.92 25.81
CA ASP A 568 23.42 -8.56 25.30
C ASP A 568 22.15 -8.06 24.57
N PRO A 569 21.91 -6.74 24.50
CA PRO A 569 20.81 -6.19 23.71
C PRO A 569 21.04 -6.45 22.22
N TYR A 570 20.05 -7.07 21.57
CA TYR A 570 19.96 -6.98 20.12
C TYR A 570 19.60 -5.53 19.76
N THR A 571 20.35 -4.95 18.84
CA THR A 571 20.15 -3.58 18.36
C THR A 571 19.88 -3.65 16.87
N ASP A 572 18.84 -2.94 16.42
CA ASP A 572 18.38 -2.99 15.03
C ASP A 572 19.05 -1.92 14.13
N THR A 573 18.45 -1.63 12.97
CA THR A 573 19.08 -0.75 11.96
C THR A 573 18.95 0.74 12.28
N ALA A 574 17.86 1.17 12.95
CA ALA A 574 17.73 2.53 13.45
C ALA A 574 18.55 2.75 14.73
N GLY A 575 18.77 1.69 15.51
CA GLY A 575 19.58 1.70 16.72
C GLY A 575 18.78 1.43 18.00
N HIS A 576 17.56 0.92 17.88
CA HIS A 576 16.70 0.59 19.03
C HIS A 576 17.20 -0.71 19.69
N PRO A 577 17.48 -0.71 21.02
CA PRO A 577 18.00 -1.89 21.70
C PRO A 577 16.90 -2.64 22.49
N ARG A 578 16.66 -3.91 22.14
CA ARG A 578 15.89 -4.84 22.98
C ARG A 578 16.83 -5.87 23.62
N LYS A 579 16.81 -5.93 24.96
CA LYS A 579 17.53 -6.93 25.76
C LYS A 579 16.57 -8.03 26.23
N PRO A 580 16.67 -9.25 25.67
CA PRO A 580 16.00 -10.43 26.20
C PRO A 580 16.34 -10.71 27.67
N SER A 581 15.31 -11.12 28.41
CA SER A 581 15.44 -11.66 29.76
C SER A 581 14.32 -12.65 30.05
N ALA A 582 14.66 -13.80 30.65
CA ALA A 582 13.69 -14.76 31.16
C ALA A 582 13.97 -15.03 32.65
N THR A 583 12.91 -15.20 33.43
CA THR A 583 12.99 -15.53 34.86
C THR A 583 12.26 -16.84 35.12
N ASP A 584 12.87 -17.73 35.89
CA ASP A 584 12.26 -19.01 36.25
C ASP A 584 12.73 -19.47 37.65
N SER A 585 11.96 -20.36 38.28
CA SER A 585 12.16 -20.74 39.68
C SER A 585 11.95 -22.23 39.93
N SER A 586 12.90 -22.87 40.62
CA SER A 586 12.78 -24.26 41.07
C SER A 586 12.79 -24.32 42.59
N ASP A 587 12.19 -25.37 43.17
CA ASP A 587 12.10 -25.53 44.63
C ASP A 587 12.54 -26.92 45.14
N TYR A 588 12.63 -27.02 46.46
CA TYR A 588 12.59 -28.27 47.21
C TYR A 588 12.09 -28.03 48.64
N GLU A 589 11.59 -29.09 49.29
CA GLU A 589 11.37 -29.13 50.73
C GLU A 589 12.49 -29.95 51.40
N GLY A 590 13.21 -29.31 52.34
CA GLY A 590 14.37 -29.88 53.01
C GLY A 590 14.03 -30.60 54.31
N PHE A 591 14.17 -31.93 54.34
CA PHE A 591 13.78 -32.76 55.48
C PHE A 591 14.92 -33.02 56.47
N SER A 592 14.57 -33.05 57.76
CA SER A 592 15.42 -33.62 58.80
C SER A 592 15.69 -35.09 58.52
N ASN A 593 16.94 -35.53 58.68
CA ASN A 593 17.41 -36.88 58.35
C ASN A 593 17.04 -37.95 59.41
N LYS A 594 15.93 -37.80 60.13
CA LYS A 594 15.60 -38.56 61.36
C LYS A 594 14.21 -39.21 61.42
N ALA A 595 13.48 -39.34 60.32
CA ALA A 595 12.16 -40.02 60.29
C ALA A 595 12.27 -41.56 60.33
N LEU A 596 12.74 -42.10 61.45
CA LEU A 596 13.09 -43.51 61.66
C LEU A 596 11.88 -44.34 62.12
N THR A 597 10.94 -44.54 61.20
CA THR A 597 9.67 -45.22 61.47
C THR A 597 9.77 -46.76 61.54
N GLN A 598 8.72 -47.43 62.02
CA GLN A 598 8.51 -48.87 61.86
C GLN A 598 8.79 -49.37 60.43
N GLY A 599 8.30 -48.64 59.42
CA GLY A 599 8.53 -48.99 58.01
C GLY A 599 10.01 -48.91 57.60
N PHE A 600 10.78 -48.02 58.23
CA PHE A 600 12.24 -47.98 58.09
C PHE A 600 12.88 -49.19 58.77
N TRP A 601 12.60 -49.46 60.05
CA TRP A 601 13.25 -50.54 60.81
C TRP A 601 12.91 -51.95 60.32
N GLY A 602 11.69 -52.19 59.84
CA GLY A 602 11.32 -53.42 59.15
C GLY A 602 12.01 -53.62 57.80
N SER A 603 12.36 -52.52 57.10
CA SER A 603 13.11 -52.56 55.84
C SER A 603 14.63 -52.69 56.04
N HIS A 604 15.14 -52.19 57.18
CA HIS A 604 16.55 -52.24 57.60
C HIS A 604 16.74 -53.22 58.75
N SER A 605 16.06 -54.38 58.69
CA SER A 605 16.06 -55.34 59.80
C SER A 605 17.44 -55.92 60.11
N ASP A 606 18.36 -55.84 59.17
CA ASP A 606 19.77 -56.21 59.25
C ASP A 606 20.63 -55.20 60.02
N ALA A 607 20.12 -54.01 60.32
CA ALA A 607 20.81 -52.98 61.11
C ALA A 607 20.79 -53.22 62.63
N TRP A 608 20.10 -54.25 63.10
CA TRP A 608 19.87 -54.54 64.52
C TRP A 608 19.80 -56.04 64.82
N ASP A 609 20.36 -56.87 63.94
CA ASP A 609 20.20 -58.32 64.00
C ASP A 609 21.28 -59.08 64.77
N ASN A 610 22.27 -58.37 65.32
CA ASN A 610 23.40 -58.95 66.05
C ASN A 610 24.20 -59.94 65.18
N VAL A 611 24.31 -59.65 63.88
CA VAL A 611 25.14 -60.41 62.92
C VAL A 611 26.03 -59.45 62.12
N ALA A 612 26.98 -58.81 62.81
CA ALA A 612 27.95 -57.90 62.19
C ALA A 612 28.53 -58.41 60.85
N ASN A 613 28.53 -57.53 59.84
CA ASN A 613 28.84 -57.74 58.42
C ASN A 613 27.70 -58.34 57.55
N ASN A 614 26.53 -58.65 58.11
CA ASN A 614 25.36 -59.19 57.39
C ASN A 614 24.54 -58.11 56.64
N GLU A 615 24.90 -56.82 56.79
CA GLU A 615 24.09 -55.69 56.36
C GLU A 615 24.05 -55.55 54.82
N GLY A 616 22.87 -55.30 54.27
CA GLY A 616 22.65 -55.03 52.86
C GLY A 616 23.00 -53.61 52.44
N ASN A 617 22.77 -53.34 51.16
CA ASN A 617 23.01 -52.02 50.56
C ASN A 617 22.24 -50.85 51.23
N PRO A 618 20.94 -50.95 51.58
CA PRO A 618 20.23 -49.80 52.15
C PRO A 618 20.75 -49.44 53.55
N THR A 619 20.99 -50.42 54.41
CA THR A 619 21.57 -50.22 55.76
C THR A 619 22.98 -49.63 55.69
N LYS A 620 23.84 -50.14 54.81
CA LYS A 620 25.16 -49.54 54.55
C LYS A 620 25.08 -48.11 54.01
N SER A 621 24.06 -47.79 53.22
CA SER A 621 23.79 -46.40 52.79
C SER A 621 23.31 -45.51 53.94
N ALA A 622 22.53 -46.03 54.89
CA ALA A 622 22.01 -45.26 56.03
C ALA A 622 23.09 -44.98 57.09
N VAL A 623 24.07 -45.87 57.28
CA VAL A 623 25.29 -45.56 58.05
C VAL A 623 26.13 -44.50 57.33
N ALA A 624 26.33 -44.66 56.01
CA ALA A 624 27.14 -43.72 55.23
C ALA A 624 26.57 -42.29 55.15
N SER A 625 25.25 -42.13 55.29
CA SER A 625 24.59 -40.81 55.39
C SER A 625 24.51 -40.26 56.82
N GLY A 626 25.01 -40.97 57.83
CA GLY A 626 24.91 -40.58 59.24
C GLY A 626 23.48 -40.64 59.81
N VAL A 627 22.58 -41.37 59.15
CA VAL A 627 21.21 -41.66 59.64
C VAL A 627 21.25 -42.76 60.70
N LEU A 628 22.17 -43.73 60.55
CA LEU A 628 22.48 -44.74 61.56
C LEU A 628 23.81 -44.44 62.26
N SER A 629 23.86 -44.70 63.58
CA SER A 629 25.03 -44.49 64.43
C SER A 629 26.15 -45.51 64.16
N ASN A 630 25.78 -46.77 63.88
CA ASN A 630 26.65 -47.91 63.62
C ASN A 630 25.98 -48.87 62.60
N LEU A 631 26.73 -49.86 62.11
CA LEU A 631 26.21 -50.93 61.23
C LEU A 631 25.26 -51.90 61.91
N ASP A 632 25.46 -52.14 63.20
CA ASP A 632 24.58 -52.90 64.07
C ASP A 632 24.32 -52.01 65.30
N ILE A 633 23.06 -51.62 65.52
CA ILE A 633 22.68 -50.68 66.59
C ILE A 633 22.14 -51.36 67.85
N ASN A 634 21.73 -52.63 67.76
CA ASN A 634 21.25 -53.38 68.93
C ASN A 634 22.43 -53.63 69.87
N PRO A 635 22.42 -53.12 71.13
CA PRO A 635 23.53 -53.28 72.05
C PRO A 635 23.70 -54.73 72.56
N ARG A 636 22.78 -55.65 72.24
CA ARG A 636 22.72 -57.01 72.80
C ARG A 636 23.27 -58.09 71.88
N THR A 637 24.10 -58.96 72.46
CA THR A 637 24.72 -60.09 71.74
C THR A 637 24.01 -61.44 71.90
N ASP A 638 22.84 -61.50 72.55
CA ASP A 638 22.17 -62.76 72.95
C ASP A 638 20.99 -63.18 72.05
N GLY A 639 20.68 -62.42 71.00
CA GLY A 639 19.62 -62.73 70.04
C GLY A 639 18.25 -62.12 70.37
N TYR A 640 18.20 -61.21 71.34
CA TYR A 640 17.03 -60.43 71.73
C TYR A 640 17.24 -58.94 71.44
N LEU A 641 16.14 -58.23 71.24
CA LEU A 641 16.05 -56.78 71.45
C LEU A 641 15.43 -56.57 72.85
N LEU A 642 15.89 -55.55 73.57
CA LEU A 642 15.37 -55.19 74.89
C LEU A 642 14.56 -53.92 74.78
N LEU A 643 13.24 -54.03 74.95
CA LEU A 643 12.35 -52.88 75.06
C LEU A 643 12.34 -52.41 76.51
N GLY A 644 12.50 -51.11 76.73
CA GLY A 644 12.55 -50.54 78.08
C GLY A 644 13.92 -49.98 78.44
N ASP A 645 14.98 -50.33 77.70
CA ASP A 645 16.35 -49.82 77.92
C ASP A 645 16.43 -48.31 77.64
N SER A 646 16.02 -47.55 78.65
CA SER A 646 15.91 -46.09 78.65
C SER A 646 17.28 -45.40 78.77
N ASN A 647 18.37 -46.17 78.93
CA ASN A 647 19.73 -45.66 79.10
C ASN A 647 20.73 -46.17 78.02
N HIS A 648 20.29 -47.07 77.14
CA HIS A 648 21.06 -47.70 76.06
C HIS A 648 22.36 -48.37 76.56
N ASN A 649 22.23 -49.26 77.56
CA ASN A 649 23.35 -50.07 78.06
C ASN A 649 23.31 -51.55 77.56
N GLY A 650 22.18 -51.99 76.98
CA GLY A 650 21.91 -53.37 76.54
C GLY A 650 21.65 -54.37 77.65
N ILE A 651 21.58 -53.94 78.90
CA ILE A 651 21.38 -54.73 80.12
C ILE A 651 19.92 -54.58 80.54
N ALA A 652 19.26 -55.69 80.88
CA ALA A 652 17.98 -55.62 81.55
C ALA A 652 18.25 -55.45 83.06
N ASP A 653 18.32 -54.19 83.52
CA ASP A 653 18.56 -53.83 84.92
C ASP A 653 17.57 -52.82 85.54
N ASP A 654 16.38 -52.65 84.93
CA ASP A 654 15.26 -51.88 85.50
C ASP A 654 13.96 -52.69 85.72
N ASP A 655 12.93 -52.06 86.30
CA ASP A 655 11.63 -52.70 86.61
C ASP A 655 10.70 -52.81 85.37
N HIS A 656 10.99 -52.08 84.30
CA HIS A 656 10.13 -51.90 83.12
C HIS A 656 10.60 -52.68 81.88
N ASP A 657 11.80 -53.24 81.86
CA ASP A 657 12.34 -54.14 80.82
C ASP A 657 11.39 -55.22 80.25
N LEU A 658 11.50 -55.50 78.94
CA LEU A 658 10.88 -56.64 78.23
C LEU A 658 11.73 -57.10 77.03
N LEU A 659 12.12 -58.37 77.04
CA LEU A 659 12.91 -59.00 75.98
C LEU A 659 12.02 -59.56 74.86
N ILE A 660 12.34 -59.23 73.62
CA ILE A 660 11.73 -59.81 72.43
C ILE A 660 12.79 -60.45 71.53
N SER A 661 12.59 -61.70 71.10
CA SER A 661 13.56 -62.37 70.22
C SER A 661 13.63 -61.64 68.88
N ILE A 662 14.85 -61.40 68.37
CA ILE A 662 15.06 -60.65 67.10
C ILE A 662 14.23 -61.25 65.97
N SER A 663 14.12 -62.59 65.92
CA SER A 663 13.26 -63.32 64.98
C SER A 663 11.78 -62.92 65.01
N LEU A 664 11.21 -62.67 66.20
CA LEU A 664 9.81 -62.23 66.35
C LEU A 664 9.70 -60.76 66.00
N ALA A 665 10.57 -59.90 66.56
CA ALA A 665 10.59 -58.47 66.29
C ALA A 665 10.66 -58.18 64.78
N LYS A 666 11.53 -58.89 64.03
CA LYS A 666 11.62 -58.78 62.57
C LYS A 666 10.31 -59.12 61.86
N SER A 667 9.60 -60.16 62.30
CA SER A 667 8.30 -60.53 61.74
C SER A 667 7.17 -59.57 62.11
N ILE A 668 7.31 -58.83 63.21
CA ILE A 668 6.36 -57.81 63.66
C ILE A 668 6.57 -56.52 62.86
N GLU A 669 7.80 -56.03 62.75
CA GLU A 669 8.11 -54.81 61.98
C GLU A 669 7.75 -54.93 60.50
N SER A 670 8.01 -56.08 59.89
CA SER A 670 7.67 -56.35 58.49
C SER A 670 6.19 -56.69 58.22
N ALA A 671 5.34 -56.75 59.25
CA ALA A 671 3.91 -57.05 59.10
C ALA A 671 3.09 -55.80 58.72
N SER A 672 2.61 -55.75 57.48
CA SER A 672 1.87 -54.61 56.92
C SER A 672 0.47 -54.38 57.50
N THR A 673 -0.10 -55.35 58.22
CA THR A 673 -1.38 -55.20 58.95
C THR A 673 -1.40 -56.11 60.18
N SER A 674 -2.02 -55.63 61.27
CA SER A 674 -2.35 -56.45 62.45
C SER A 674 -3.80 -56.26 62.85
N GLY A 675 -4.47 -57.36 63.23
CA GLY A 675 -5.74 -57.35 63.95
C GLY A 675 -5.59 -57.47 65.48
N ASP A 676 -4.37 -57.67 65.98
CA ASP A 676 -4.02 -57.70 67.39
C ASP A 676 -3.41 -56.37 67.81
N ALA A 677 -4.06 -55.70 68.76
CA ALA A 677 -3.62 -54.42 69.33
C ALA A 677 -2.23 -54.51 69.97
N ARG A 678 -1.87 -55.67 70.54
CA ARG A 678 -0.56 -55.89 71.18
C ARG A 678 0.57 -55.89 70.17
N LEU A 679 0.33 -56.39 68.96
CA LEU A 679 1.28 -56.31 67.85
C LEU A 679 1.43 -54.87 67.34
N ILE A 680 0.35 -54.06 67.32
CA ILE A 680 0.42 -52.64 66.93
C ILE A 680 1.24 -51.84 67.95
N MET A 681 1.07 -52.10 69.26
CA MET A 681 1.89 -51.48 70.29
C MET A 681 3.36 -51.92 70.19
N LEU A 682 3.62 -53.23 70.01
CA LEU A 682 4.97 -53.75 69.76
C LEU A 682 5.64 -53.10 68.54
N GLN A 683 4.91 -52.89 67.44
CA GLN A 683 5.46 -52.23 66.25
C GLN A 683 5.99 -50.82 66.55
N GLN A 684 5.24 -50.00 67.30
CA GLN A 684 5.71 -48.66 67.64
C GLN A 684 6.76 -48.65 68.75
N ALA A 685 6.71 -49.61 69.69
CA ALA A 685 7.70 -49.77 70.76
C ALA A 685 9.06 -50.28 70.24
N ILE A 686 9.07 -51.25 69.32
CA ILE A 686 10.30 -51.74 68.66
C ILE A 686 10.98 -50.61 67.90
N ALA A 687 10.22 -49.88 67.07
CA ALA A 687 10.74 -48.72 66.35
C ALA A 687 11.25 -47.61 67.29
N ALA A 688 10.58 -47.37 68.42
CA ALA A 688 11.01 -46.39 69.42
C ALA A 688 12.29 -46.81 70.16
N GLN A 689 12.41 -48.08 70.55
CA GLN A 689 13.65 -48.60 71.15
C GLN A 689 14.82 -48.53 70.15
N LEU A 690 14.62 -48.94 68.89
CA LEU A 690 15.65 -48.85 67.87
C LEU A 690 16.06 -47.39 67.57
N ASN A 691 15.17 -46.42 67.82
CA ASN A 691 15.52 -44.99 67.78
C ASN A 691 16.37 -44.56 68.98
N ILE A 692 16.03 -45.01 70.19
CA ILE A 692 16.84 -44.82 71.40
C ILE A 692 18.24 -45.43 71.20
N ASP A 693 18.31 -46.65 70.66
CA ASP A 693 19.55 -47.36 70.36
C ASP A 693 20.37 -46.71 69.24
N ASN A 694 19.71 -46.03 68.31
CA ASN A 694 20.36 -45.18 67.33
C ASN A 694 20.84 -43.81 67.89
N GLY A 695 20.70 -43.59 69.20
CA GLY A 695 21.12 -42.36 69.90
C GLY A 695 20.11 -41.21 69.83
N VAL A 696 18.83 -41.48 69.55
CA VAL A 696 17.75 -40.49 69.65
C VAL A 696 17.28 -40.42 71.10
N ALA A 697 17.49 -39.30 71.79
CA ALA A 697 16.92 -39.09 73.11
C ALA A 697 15.39 -39.18 73.06
N GLN A 698 14.79 -39.87 74.04
CA GLN A 698 13.33 -40.04 74.13
C GLN A 698 12.64 -39.02 75.06
N PRO A 699 11.34 -38.77 74.85
CA PRO A 699 10.45 -38.27 75.90
C PRO A 699 10.53 -39.17 77.14
N ASN A 700 10.56 -38.57 78.33
CA ASN A 700 10.85 -39.26 79.58
C ASN A 700 9.84 -40.38 79.89
N ASN A 701 10.32 -41.62 79.99
CA ASN A 701 9.55 -42.85 80.28
C ASN A 701 8.54 -43.25 79.18
N LEU A 702 8.67 -42.75 77.94
CA LEU A 702 7.76 -43.13 76.84
C LEU A 702 7.87 -44.62 76.48
N ILE A 703 9.10 -45.18 76.46
CA ILE A 703 9.27 -46.62 76.21
C ILE A 703 8.84 -47.46 77.41
N ASP A 704 9.14 -47.04 78.65
CA ASP A 704 8.67 -47.67 79.89
C ASP A 704 7.15 -47.85 79.89
N GLU A 705 6.38 -46.79 79.59
CA GLU A 705 4.91 -46.84 79.54
C GLU A 705 4.41 -47.82 78.47
N ALA A 706 5.06 -47.88 77.30
CA ALA A 706 4.74 -48.85 76.26
C ALA A 706 4.97 -50.30 76.74
N VAL A 707 6.02 -50.53 77.54
CA VAL A 707 6.33 -51.86 78.06
C VAL A 707 5.46 -52.21 79.28
N MET A 708 5.14 -51.25 80.16
CA MET A 708 4.15 -51.41 81.23
C MET A 708 2.76 -51.74 80.67
N TRP A 709 2.37 -51.12 79.55
CA TRP A 709 1.19 -51.51 78.78
C TRP A 709 1.31 -52.95 78.29
N LEU A 710 2.43 -53.32 77.63
CA LEU A 710 2.64 -54.67 77.09
C LEU A 710 2.71 -55.78 78.15
N LYS A 711 3.21 -55.50 79.36
CA LYS A 711 3.21 -56.42 80.52
C LYS A 711 1.86 -56.39 81.27
N GLY A 712 0.98 -55.43 80.98
CA GLY A 712 -0.29 -55.23 81.70
C GLY A 712 -0.07 -54.88 83.18
N GLN A 713 0.86 -53.96 83.44
CA GLN A 713 1.34 -53.55 84.76
C GLN A 713 1.08 -52.05 85.01
N GLY A 714 1.36 -51.56 86.22
CA GLY A 714 1.13 -50.16 86.60
C GLY A 714 -0.32 -49.71 86.38
N ALA A 715 -0.50 -48.56 85.74
CA ALA A 715 -1.80 -48.00 85.36
C ALA A 715 -2.63 -48.93 84.43
N TRP A 716 -1.93 -49.73 83.62
CA TRP A 716 -2.47 -50.65 82.62
C TRP A 716 -2.87 -52.03 83.20
N ALA A 717 -2.82 -52.18 84.53
CA ALA A 717 -3.12 -53.42 85.22
C ALA A 717 -4.54 -53.94 84.95
N GLY A 718 -4.64 -55.25 84.69
CA GLY A 718 -5.92 -55.95 84.52
C GLY A 718 -6.59 -55.80 83.16
N LEU A 719 -5.97 -55.11 82.19
CA LEU A 719 -6.53 -54.92 80.84
C LEU A 719 -6.53 -56.18 79.95
N GLY A 720 -5.80 -57.24 80.32
CA GLY A 720 -5.72 -58.48 79.53
C GLY A 720 -4.81 -58.38 78.30
N VAL A 721 -3.96 -57.36 78.26
CA VAL A 721 -3.00 -57.04 77.19
C VAL A 721 -1.68 -57.79 77.27
N ASN A 722 -1.40 -58.43 78.41
CA ASN A 722 -0.08 -58.97 78.76
C ASN A 722 0.49 -59.92 77.68
N VAL A 723 1.72 -59.66 77.24
CA VAL A 723 2.51 -60.51 76.32
C VAL A 723 3.57 -61.37 77.01
N ASP A 724 3.86 -61.12 78.29
CA ASP A 724 4.70 -61.93 79.19
C ASP A 724 3.78 -62.59 80.23
N ALA A 725 3.07 -63.64 79.79
CA ALA A 725 2.01 -64.26 80.57
C ALA A 725 2.55 -65.14 81.72
N ASN A 726 3.84 -65.44 81.71
CA ASN A 726 4.52 -66.22 82.73
C ASN A 726 5.30 -65.35 83.75
N SER A 727 5.61 -64.10 83.40
CA SER A 727 6.38 -63.11 84.16
C SER A 727 7.87 -63.45 84.33
N ASP A 728 8.51 -63.90 83.25
CA ASP A 728 9.97 -64.09 83.15
C ASP A 728 10.71 -62.95 82.42
N GLY A 729 9.98 -61.93 81.95
CA GLY A 729 10.53 -60.78 81.24
C GLY A 729 10.67 -60.98 79.73
N ILE A 730 10.11 -62.06 79.14
CA ILE A 730 10.20 -62.38 77.71
C ILE A 730 8.81 -62.39 77.05
N VAL A 731 8.72 -61.91 75.81
CA VAL A 731 7.49 -62.00 74.99
C VAL A 731 7.15 -63.46 74.67
N ASP A 732 6.11 -63.99 75.32
CA ASP A 732 5.60 -65.36 75.15
C ASP A 732 5.04 -65.59 73.73
N GLN A 733 5.37 -66.74 73.13
CA GLN A 733 5.00 -67.11 71.76
C GLN A 733 4.26 -68.45 71.67
N ASN A 734 3.31 -68.53 70.73
CA ASN A 734 2.63 -69.75 70.33
C ASN A 734 2.83 -69.98 68.82
N GLY A 735 3.94 -70.62 68.46
CA GLY A 735 4.40 -70.68 67.07
C GLY A 735 5.01 -69.34 66.65
N SER A 736 4.56 -68.77 65.54
CA SER A 736 5.01 -67.47 65.01
C SER A 736 4.04 -66.32 65.35
N ALA A 737 3.45 -66.35 66.54
CA ALA A 737 2.47 -65.37 67.02
C ALA A 737 2.55 -65.24 68.54
N LEU A 738 2.09 -64.12 69.09
CA LEU A 738 2.00 -63.90 70.54
C LEU A 738 1.14 -64.96 71.21
N ALA A 739 1.50 -65.35 72.43
CA ALA A 739 0.65 -66.19 73.28
C ALA A 739 -0.64 -65.47 73.71
N GLY A 740 -1.55 -66.23 74.33
CA GLY A 740 -2.82 -65.71 74.85
C GLY A 740 -3.90 -65.48 73.78
N SER A 741 -4.94 -64.75 74.16
CA SER A 741 -6.04 -64.36 73.26
C SER A 741 -5.75 -63.03 72.58
N SER A 742 -6.11 -62.91 71.30
CA SER A 742 -5.86 -61.70 70.53
C SER A 742 -6.74 -60.53 70.99
N VAL A 743 -6.12 -59.37 71.21
CA VAL A 743 -6.77 -58.14 71.71
C VAL A 743 -7.15 -57.26 70.52
N LYS A 744 -8.34 -56.67 70.49
CA LYS A 744 -8.74 -55.74 69.42
C LYS A 744 -8.73 -54.31 69.92
N THR A 745 -8.42 -53.36 69.03
CA THR A 745 -8.46 -51.91 69.30
C THR A 745 -9.85 -51.41 69.72
N SER A 746 -10.91 -52.15 69.39
CA SER A 746 -12.29 -51.88 69.83
C SER A 746 -12.69 -52.51 71.19
N THR A 747 -11.72 -52.99 71.97
CA THR A 747 -11.96 -53.51 73.33
C THR A 747 -11.52 -52.53 74.41
N ASN A 748 -12.06 -52.69 75.62
CA ASN A 748 -11.63 -51.96 76.82
C ASN A 748 -10.14 -52.14 77.16
N ALA A 749 -9.44 -53.09 76.52
CA ALA A 749 -8.00 -53.26 76.69
C ALA A 749 -7.17 -52.20 75.94
N TRP A 750 -7.77 -51.54 74.93
CA TRP A 750 -7.17 -50.46 74.15
C TRP A 750 -7.83 -49.12 74.50
N ALA A 751 -9.17 -49.06 74.37
CA ALA A 751 -9.96 -47.83 74.48
C ALA A 751 -10.41 -47.47 75.92
N LYS A 752 -9.69 -47.94 76.96
CA LYS A 752 -9.95 -47.54 78.36
C LYS A 752 -8.81 -46.66 78.83
N TYR A 753 -9.15 -45.41 79.05
CA TYR A 753 -8.28 -44.44 79.71
C TYR A 753 -7.74 -44.94 81.06
N VAL A 754 -6.50 -44.56 81.34
CA VAL A 754 -5.81 -44.74 82.62
C VAL A 754 -5.09 -43.44 83.00
N ASP A 755 -4.76 -43.33 84.28
CA ASP A 755 -3.88 -42.29 84.82
C ASP A 755 -2.43 -42.77 84.76
N VAL A 756 -1.63 -42.09 83.94
CA VAL A 756 -0.19 -42.34 83.69
C VAL A 756 0.70 -41.28 84.34
N THR A 757 0.17 -40.49 85.28
CA THR A 757 0.95 -39.50 86.03
C THR A 757 1.49 -40.08 87.33
N ASP A 758 2.65 -39.59 87.77
CA ASP A 758 3.15 -39.95 89.10
C ASP A 758 2.55 -39.03 90.16
N ALA A 759 1.63 -39.57 90.95
CA ALA A 759 1.02 -38.89 92.10
C ALA A 759 2.03 -38.36 93.16
N SER A 760 3.32 -38.73 93.08
CA SER A 760 4.39 -38.17 93.90
C SER A 760 4.90 -36.80 93.42
N THR A 761 4.71 -36.41 92.14
CA THR A 761 5.16 -35.11 91.61
C THR A 761 4.35 -33.94 92.14
N GLY A 762 3.11 -34.20 92.56
CA GLY A 762 2.19 -33.20 93.09
C GLY A 762 1.53 -32.33 92.02
N ILE A 763 1.68 -32.67 90.73
CA ILE A 763 0.89 -32.09 89.64
C ILE A 763 -0.55 -32.59 89.78
N THR A 764 -1.53 -31.68 89.66
CA THR A 764 -2.94 -32.08 89.55
C THR A 764 -3.22 -32.56 88.13
N ASP A 765 -3.60 -33.83 88.01
CA ASP A 765 -4.35 -34.43 86.91
C ASP A 765 -5.22 -33.40 86.15
N TRP A 766 -5.08 -33.40 84.82
CA TRP A 766 -5.68 -32.39 83.93
C TRP A 766 -7.04 -32.77 83.34
N ASN A 767 -7.49 -34.03 83.46
CA ASN A 767 -8.71 -34.53 82.77
C ASN A 767 -9.63 -35.44 83.63
N GLY A 768 -9.34 -35.58 84.92
CA GLY A 768 -10.05 -36.45 85.86
C GLY A 768 -9.64 -37.92 85.79
N GLY A 769 -8.35 -38.21 85.55
CA GLY A 769 -7.83 -39.58 85.42
C GLY A 769 -8.09 -40.17 84.03
N LYS A 770 -7.82 -39.41 82.98
CA LYS A 770 -7.97 -39.77 81.56
C LYS A 770 -6.85 -39.22 80.67
N GLU A 771 -5.62 -39.56 81.01
CA GLU A 771 -4.42 -38.97 80.43
C GLU A 771 -3.97 -39.76 79.19
N ALA A 772 -4.05 -41.09 79.24
CA ALA A 772 -3.71 -41.96 78.11
C ALA A 772 -4.66 -43.15 77.95
N ASP A 773 -4.83 -43.60 76.71
CA ASP A 773 -5.34 -44.93 76.35
C ASP A 773 -4.35 -45.61 75.37
N GLY A 774 -4.67 -46.82 74.90
CA GLY A 774 -3.80 -47.56 73.97
C GLY A 774 -3.62 -46.87 72.61
N GLU A 775 -4.59 -46.09 72.14
CA GLU A 775 -4.47 -45.34 70.88
C GLU A 775 -3.56 -44.12 71.07
N GLY A 776 -3.72 -43.39 72.18
CA GLY A 776 -2.87 -42.25 72.55
C GLY A 776 -1.41 -42.62 72.75
N LEU A 777 -1.13 -43.69 73.50
CA LEU A 777 0.24 -44.19 73.71
C LEU A 777 0.88 -44.70 72.41
N LYS A 778 0.10 -45.39 71.55
CA LYS A 778 0.55 -45.79 70.21
C LYS A 778 0.85 -44.57 69.32
N ASN A 779 0.04 -43.51 69.39
CA ASN A 779 0.30 -42.27 68.65
C ASN A 779 1.57 -41.56 69.16
N ALA A 780 1.79 -41.51 70.48
CA ALA A 780 2.99 -40.92 71.09
C ALA A 780 4.28 -41.54 70.54
N LEU A 781 4.35 -42.88 70.57
CA LEU A 781 5.46 -43.66 70.01
C LEU A 781 5.59 -43.40 68.49
N MET A 782 4.48 -43.44 67.76
CA MET A 782 4.47 -43.19 66.31
C MET A 782 5.03 -41.81 65.93
N TRP A 783 4.74 -40.76 66.72
CA TRP A 783 5.22 -39.41 66.47
C TRP A 783 6.65 -39.17 66.92
N PHE A 784 7.10 -39.85 67.96
CA PHE A 784 8.53 -39.95 68.27
C PHE A 784 9.29 -40.59 67.09
N ASN A 785 8.76 -41.70 66.57
CA ASN A 785 9.32 -42.44 65.42
C ASN A 785 9.29 -41.66 64.08
N GLN A 786 8.43 -40.64 63.97
CA GLN A 786 8.38 -39.73 62.82
C GLN A 786 9.18 -38.44 63.02
N GLY A 787 9.78 -38.22 64.20
CA GLY A 787 10.46 -36.97 64.54
C GLY A 787 9.51 -35.78 64.71
N GLN A 788 8.21 -36.02 64.96
CA GLN A 788 7.21 -35.00 65.26
C GLN A 788 7.11 -34.73 66.77
N LEU A 789 7.34 -35.74 67.61
CA LEU A 789 7.54 -35.55 69.04
C LEU A 789 9.05 -35.58 69.32
N VAL A 790 9.60 -34.46 69.77
CA VAL A 790 11.06 -34.25 69.89
C VAL A 790 11.46 -33.82 71.29
N THR A 791 12.74 -34.01 71.64
CA THR A 791 13.29 -33.68 72.96
C THR A 791 14.74 -33.22 72.87
N SER A 792 15.15 -32.36 73.81
CA SER A 792 16.55 -31.92 73.99
C SER A 792 17.35 -32.75 75.02
N GLY A 793 16.79 -33.86 75.50
CA GLY A 793 17.48 -34.86 76.34
C GLY A 793 16.73 -35.23 77.64
N PRO A 794 17.22 -36.23 78.40
CA PRO A 794 16.55 -36.73 79.63
C PRO A 794 16.43 -35.73 80.80
N SER A 795 17.00 -34.53 80.68
CA SER A 795 16.80 -33.41 81.63
C SER A 795 16.63 -32.09 80.88
N GLY A 796 16.18 -32.17 79.63
CA GLY A 796 15.91 -31.03 78.75
C GLY A 796 14.42 -30.74 78.68
N HIS A 797 13.94 -30.44 77.48
CA HIS A 797 12.55 -30.17 77.14
C HIS A 797 12.02 -31.20 76.15
N VAL A 798 10.71 -31.40 76.13
CA VAL A 798 9.92 -32.17 75.14
C VAL A 798 8.99 -31.19 74.42
N ALA A 799 8.84 -31.34 73.11
CA ALA A 799 8.09 -30.40 72.28
C ALA A 799 7.54 -31.07 71.01
N TRP A 800 6.63 -30.39 70.33
CA TRP A 800 6.06 -30.84 69.06
C TRP A 800 6.72 -30.12 67.88
N PHE A 801 7.09 -30.86 66.85
CA PHE A 801 7.59 -30.34 65.59
C PHE A 801 6.52 -30.47 64.50
N ASN A 802 5.96 -29.33 64.09
CA ASN A 802 4.84 -29.28 63.15
C ASN A 802 5.24 -29.36 61.66
N GLY A 803 6.49 -29.71 61.37
CA GLY A 803 7.07 -29.71 60.02
C GLY A 803 7.88 -28.45 59.68
N SER A 804 7.66 -27.34 60.38
CA SER A 804 8.43 -26.09 60.15
C SER A 804 8.91 -25.40 61.43
N ASN A 805 8.21 -25.58 62.55
CA ASN A 805 8.51 -24.94 63.83
C ASN A 805 8.38 -25.94 64.99
N ILE A 806 9.12 -25.65 66.07
CA ILE A 806 8.88 -26.23 67.39
C ILE A 806 7.74 -25.44 68.07
N VAL A 807 6.77 -26.15 68.64
CA VAL A 807 5.64 -25.60 69.41
C VAL A 807 5.42 -26.44 70.68
N ASP A 808 4.71 -25.85 71.64
CA ASP A 808 4.18 -26.51 72.84
C ASP A 808 5.26 -27.24 73.67
N GLU A 809 6.39 -26.53 73.82
CA GLU A 809 7.61 -26.94 74.51
C GLU A 809 7.46 -26.92 76.04
N HIS A 810 7.62 -28.08 76.67
CA HIS A 810 7.53 -28.31 78.11
C HIS A 810 8.81 -28.99 78.65
N PRO A 811 9.11 -28.96 79.95
CA PRO A 811 10.21 -29.75 80.53
C PRO A 811 10.05 -31.25 80.23
N ASN A 812 11.12 -32.00 79.99
CA ASN A 812 11.04 -33.42 79.66
C ASN A 812 10.81 -34.28 80.92
N THR A 813 9.57 -34.29 81.43
CA THR A 813 9.09 -35.22 82.47
C THR A 813 7.85 -35.95 81.97
N LEU A 814 7.53 -37.12 82.56
CA LEU A 814 6.37 -37.95 82.17
C LEU A 814 5.06 -37.14 82.08
N ASP A 815 4.70 -36.45 83.16
CA ASP A 815 3.49 -35.60 83.21
C ASP A 815 3.49 -34.51 82.12
N GLN A 816 4.63 -33.84 81.90
CA GLN A 816 4.77 -32.73 80.94
C GLN A 816 4.81 -33.19 79.47
N PHE A 817 5.28 -34.41 79.20
CA PHE A 817 5.21 -35.03 77.87
C PHE A 817 3.75 -35.25 77.43
N TRP A 818 2.88 -35.70 78.34
CA TRP A 818 1.44 -35.81 78.06
C TRP A 818 0.77 -34.44 77.86
N ALA A 819 1.33 -33.34 78.41
CA ALA A 819 0.86 -31.98 78.16
C ALA A 819 1.03 -31.60 76.68
N THR A 820 2.27 -31.75 76.16
CA THR A 820 2.60 -31.48 74.76
C THR A 820 1.68 -32.26 73.82
N LEU A 821 1.38 -33.53 74.10
CA LEU A 821 0.46 -34.32 73.28
C LEU A 821 -1.01 -33.91 73.39
N HIS A 822 -1.46 -33.46 74.56
CA HIS A 822 -2.82 -32.97 74.77
C HIS A 822 -3.05 -31.65 74.02
N GLU A 823 -2.14 -30.68 74.14
CA GLU A 823 -2.30 -29.33 73.58
C GLU A 823 -2.26 -29.31 72.05
N VAL A 824 -1.47 -30.19 71.41
CA VAL A 824 -1.46 -30.36 69.93
C VAL A 824 -2.63 -31.19 69.39
N GLY A 825 -3.54 -31.65 70.26
CA GLY A 825 -4.69 -32.47 69.88
C GLY A 825 -4.33 -33.92 69.49
N GLY A 826 -3.19 -34.44 69.96
CA GLY A 826 -2.68 -35.75 69.57
C GLY A 826 -3.42 -36.96 70.16
N LEU A 827 -4.26 -36.74 71.17
CA LEU A 827 -4.99 -37.80 71.86
C LEU A 827 -6.37 -37.99 71.21
N THR A 828 -6.41 -38.83 70.16
CA THR A 828 -7.61 -39.14 69.36
C THR A 828 -8.66 -39.89 70.19
N GLY A 829 -9.46 -39.14 70.94
CA GLY A 829 -10.49 -39.67 71.84
C GLY A 829 -11.05 -38.64 72.82
N ILE A 830 -10.45 -37.45 72.94
CA ILE A 830 -10.91 -36.35 73.80
C ILE A 830 -12.04 -35.56 73.12
N SER A 831 -13.11 -35.27 73.87
CA SER A 831 -14.26 -34.42 73.47
C SER A 831 -14.86 -33.68 74.66
#